data_AF-A0A3P9MCS3-F1
#
_entry.id   AF-A0A3P9MCS3-F1
#
_cell.length_a   1.000
_cell.length_b   1.000
_cell.length_c   1.000
_cell.angle_alpha   90.00
_cell.angle_beta   90.00
_cell.angle_gamma   90.00
#
_symmetry.space_group_name_H-M   'P 1'
#
loop_
_entity.id
_entity.type
_entity.pdbx_description
1 polymer ?
#
loop_
_entity_poly.entity_id
_entity_poly.type
_entity_poly.pdbx_seq_one_letter_code
_entity_poly.pdbx_strand_id
1 'polypeptide(L)'
;MLWIRWLVLLLCWGASSGEQQAEEEDEARTQLDFGFVPSAIYDTHAYYEPGSISILFHMVHAFLYVVQPNPFPKDLIVRVIQQNMGGIKMEEWRKWIHYEAGFLLCTSIGIVFVVLTPIIATCFCMCRCCDNCGGEMHQRQRKNADCHRGFFTASLIATTIFIILGVFVAYAANHNISSQIRNTRRLINTNMRDLKTFANNTPAQIEYLTAQYTTAKNKVMSDLDNIGPLLGGRIHIHLEKEVVPALDGALRMAGAKIENAIKAMRETKEALENVSSSLEILQEGIGKLQASLSEERASLSNTLSDPACTNGAVSPTCNTIRSTLPQLGINADYSKLPNVGHALANINTVLRIDLSNIVQRGYASFNDTPKLVKEQTRNIVTVKGMLDKIGAEINGFSKMFPVEASLANFTNFLNERHRSIEAFYPQIDQMDFYRWIACVAVLCTIVLILAFNILGLLCGSCGYDKQATPTTRGCLSNTGGNLLMAGVGFSFIFSWALMAIVTTLFAVSGNTEKLICEPLANRQLFKIIDTPFLVHPEKKNFLPGMLFQNPNIDLTLGSNMWKTVVGITSDLAKLFESVKVDLKDITLLEQAGRDNLMNFANSGIGQIDYAAFLSEVNKGVTLVDLLSFCADLEDQADQLPRGALENALKGHASSIRTIHREQVVLLEQAMSTLSQSIKLLQKTSDDLPVKVTNILSAIDAAEFLIVHNASFVVKQETKNFMQSLEGYFKQYTGWVKSSLTSEVAQCKPISNMVDSMEIVGCSFIVDSVNTFWFGLGGCCILLIPSIIFSIKLAKYYRRMDTEDVFEE
;
A
#
# COMPACT_ATOMS: atom_id res chain seq x y z
N MET A 1 7.63 -12.97 56.28
CA MET A 1 6.73 -13.28 55.14
C MET A 1 6.60 -12.17 54.08
N LEU A 2 7.27 -11.01 54.20
CA LEU A 2 7.28 -9.97 53.13
C LEU A 2 8.51 -9.99 52.22
N TRP A 3 9.61 -10.66 52.61
CA TRP A 3 10.84 -10.72 51.80
C TRP A 3 10.80 -11.76 50.66
N ILE A 4 10.02 -12.84 50.79
CA ILE A 4 9.87 -13.85 49.74
C ILE A 4 9.03 -13.30 48.56
N ARG A 5 8.16 -12.32 48.81
CA ARG A 5 7.34 -11.67 47.77
C ARG A 5 8.13 -10.71 46.87
N TRP A 6 9.25 -10.19 47.35
CA TRP A 6 10.13 -9.31 46.57
C TRP A 6 11.06 -10.08 45.61
N LEU A 7 11.44 -11.31 45.97
CA LEU A 7 12.33 -12.16 45.16
C LEU A 7 11.61 -12.85 43.98
N VAL A 8 10.29 -13.02 44.05
CA VAL A 8 9.48 -13.62 42.97
C VAL A 8 9.10 -12.59 41.89
N LEU A 9 9.07 -11.29 42.22
CA LEU A 9 8.82 -10.20 41.27
C LEU A 9 10.05 -9.83 40.42
N LEU A 10 11.26 -10.20 40.86
CA LEU A 10 12.53 -9.92 40.16
C LEU A 10 12.94 -10.98 39.12
N LEU A 11 12.20 -12.09 39.00
CA LEU A 11 12.52 -13.21 38.09
C LEU A 11 11.54 -13.41 36.93
N CYS A 12 10.58 -12.49 36.73
CA CYS A 12 9.54 -12.61 35.68
C CYS A 12 9.60 -11.51 34.60
N TRP A 13 10.74 -10.84 34.43
CA TRP A 13 11.00 -9.97 33.28
C TRP A 13 12.13 -10.54 32.43
N GLY A 14 11.76 -11.35 31.44
CA GLY A 14 12.70 -11.94 30.49
C GLY A 14 12.05 -12.93 29.53
N ALA A 15 10.83 -12.66 29.06
CA ALA A 15 10.21 -13.40 27.98
C ALA A 15 9.31 -12.44 27.18
N SER A 16 9.91 -11.66 26.28
CA SER A 16 9.16 -11.07 25.17
C SER A 16 8.97 -12.15 24.12
N SER A 17 7.77 -12.71 24.06
CA SER A 17 7.26 -13.43 22.90
C SER A 17 7.23 -12.48 21.71
N GLY A 18 8.21 -12.62 20.81
CA GLY A 18 8.09 -12.08 19.46
C GLY A 18 7.06 -12.92 18.72
N GLU A 19 5.86 -12.39 18.54
CA GLU A 19 4.91 -12.90 17.54
C GLU A 19 5.56 -12.73 16.16
N GLN A 20 6.00 -13.85 15.62
CA GLN A 20 6.42 -13.98 14.23
C GLN A 20 5.18 -13.79 13.38
N GLN A 21 5.03 -12.59 12.84
CA GLN A 21 4.02 -12.26 11.85
C GLN A 21 4.32 -13.13 10.62
N ALA A 22 3.45 -14.11 10.35
CA ALA A 22 3.53 -14.94 9.17
C ALA A 22 3.36 -14.02 7.94
N GLU A 23 4.45 -13.79 7.22
CA GLU A 23 4.39 -13.33 5.83
C GLU A 23 3.76 -14.47 5.03
N GLU A 24 2.49 -14.28 4.65
CA GLU A 24 1.93 -14.97 3.50
C GLU A 24 2.78 -14.61 2.28
N GLU A 25 3.50 -15.61 1.74
CA GLU A 25 4.13 -15.55 0.43
C GLU A 25 3.05 -15.33 -0.64
N ASP A 26 2.70 -14.07 -0.87
CA ASP A 26 1.89 -13.62 -2.01
C ASP A 26 2.84 -13.44 -3.20
N GLU A 27 2.65 -14.25 -4.24
CA GLU A 27 3.47 -14.33 -5.46
C GLU A 27 3.99 -12.96 -5.94
N ALA A 28 5.32 -12.80 -5.92
CA ALA A 28 6.16 -11.82 -6.62
C ALA A 28 5.42 -10.65 -7.34
N ARG A 29 4.66 -9.84 -6.59
CA ARG A 29 4.25 -8.51 -7.06
C ARG A 29 5.47 -7.61 -6.95
N THR A 30 5.85 -6.97 -8.05
CA THR A 30 6.93 -5.97 -8.05
C THR A 30 6.59 -4.88 -7.04
N GLN A 31 7.27 -4.89 -5.89
CA GLN A 31 7.09 -3.90 -4.84
C GLN A 31 7.71 -2.58 -5.31
N LEU A 32 6.94 -1.50 -5.25
CA LEU A 32 7.46 -0.17 -5.57
C LEU A 32 8.28 0.37 -4.41
N ASP A 33 9.50 0.83 -4.70
CA ASP A 33 10.32 1.57 -3.76
C ASP A 33 10.02 3.06 -3.86
N PHE A 34 9.50 3.64 -2.78
CA PHE A 34 9.18 5.06 -2.67
C PHE A 34 10.23 5.85 -1.87
N GLY A 35 11.29 5.19 -1.41
CA GLY A 35 12.32 5.76 -0.55
C GLY A 35 11.85 6.07 0.88
N PHE A 36 12.71 6.75 1.63
CA PHE A 36 12.46 7.16 3.02
C PHE A 36 12.02 8.61 3.08
N VAL A 37 11.03 8.90 3.93
CA VAL A 37 10.62 10.30 4.17
C VAL A 37 11.79 11.05 4.83
N PRO A 38 12.16 12.25 4.36
CA PRO A 38 13.23 13.04 4.96
C PRO A 38 12.97 13.29 6.45
N SER A 39 13.83 12.77 7.32
CA SER A 39 13.71 12.96 8.77
C SER A 39 14.39 14.23 9.24
N ALA A 40 13.74 14.98 10.12
CA ALA A 40 14.37 16.07 10.85
C ALA A 40 15.19 15.53 12.03
N ILE A 41 16.36 16.12 12.28
CA ILE A 41 17.11 15.92 13.51
C ILE A 41 16.69 17.00 14.49
N TYR A 42 16.33 16.60 15.71
CA TYR A 42 15.91 17.50 16.79
C TYR A 42 16.98 17.53 17.88
N ASP A 43 17.33 18.73 18.35
CA ASP A 43 18.42 18.98 19.30
C ASP A 43 18.00 18.74 20.77
N THR A 44 16.71 18.82 21.08
CA THR A 44 16.23 18.79 22.46
C THR A 44 16.24 17.38 23.02
N HIS A 45 16.89 17.25 24.17
CA HIS A 45 16.83 16.08 25.03
C HIS A 45 16.13 16.48 26.33
N ALA A 46 14.81 16.22 26.40
CA ALA A 46 13.99 16.49 27.57
C ALA A 46 14.14 15.39 28.62
N TYR A 47 15.36 15.26 29.17
CA TYR A 47 15.68 14.33 30.24
C TYR A 47 16.50 15.05 31.31
N TYR A 48 16.11 14.89 32.56
CA TYR A 48 16.80 15.46 33.71
C TYR A 48 17.07 14.39 34.75
N GLU A 49 18.33 14.34 35.20
CA GLU A 49 18.75 13.52 36.30
C GLU A 49 19.30 14.43 37.42
N PRO A 50 18.63 14.50 38.60
CA PRO A 50 19.01 15.43 39.66
C PRO A 50 20.35 15.11 40.34
N GLY A 51 20.99 13.98 40.02
CA GLY A 51 22.26 13.59 40.65
C GLY A 51 22.10 13.37 42.15
N SER A 52 23.02 13.90 42.98
CA SER A 52 23.03 13.67 44.42
C SER A 52 21.88 14.34 45.19
N ILE A 53 21.35 15.47 44.71
CA ILE A 53 20.22 16.17 45.36
C ILE A 53 18.93 15.35 45.29
N SER A 54 18.85 14.40 44.35
CA SER A 54 17.74 13.47 44.18
C SER A 54 17.34 12.78 45.49
N ILE A 55 18.29 12.43 46.35
CA ILE A 55 18.00 11.79 47.65
C ILE A 55 17.10 12.68 48.52
N LEU A 56 17.34 13.99 48.51
CA LEU A 56 16.55 14.97 49.25
C LEU A 56 15.14 15.10 48.66
N PHE A 57 15.04 15.11 47.32
CA PHE A 57 13.75 15.16 46.63
C PHE A 57 12.89 13.95 47.00
N HIS A 58 13.46 12.74 46.92
CA HIS A 58 12.77 11.51 47.30
C HIS A 58 12.29 11.52 48.77
N MET A 59 13.10 12.07 49.69
CA MET A 59 12.70 12.21 51.10
C MET A 59 11.48 13.11 51.26
N VAL A 60 11.43 14.22 50.52
CA VAL A 60 10.32 15.18 50.57
C VAL A 60 9.07 14.62 49.89
N HIS A 61 9.20 13.96 48.73
CA HIS A 61 8.06 13.28 48.11
C HIS A 61 7.51 12.20 49.04
N ALA A 62 8.37 11.41 49.70
CA ALA A 62 7.92 10.41 50.68
C ALA A 62 7.11 11.05 51.82
N PHE A 63 7.56 12.21 52.33
CA PHE A 63 6.78 12.98 53.29
C PHE A 63 5.43 13.45 52.71
N LEU A 64 5.42 14.02 51.49
CA LEU A 64 4.20 14.48 50.84
C LEU A 64 3.21 13.33 50.52
N TYR A 65 3.69 12.11 50.26
CA TYR A 65 2.84 10.91 50.13
C TYR A 65 2.23 10.47 51.46
N VAL A 66 2.89 10.73 52.59
CA VAL A 66 2.31 10.51 53.92
C VAL A 66 1.25 11.57 54.22
N VAL A 67 1.50 12.83 53.86
CA VAL A 67 0.55 13.93 54.03
C VAL A 67 -0.68 13.74 53.13
N GLN A 68 -0.48 13.39 51.87
CA GLN A 68 -1.52 13.15 50.88
C GLN A 68 -1.31 11.79 50.20
N PRO A 69 -1.91 10.71 50.72
CA PRO A 69 -1.82 9.38 50.11
C PRO A 69 -2.86 9.15 49.00
N ASN A 70 -3.85 10.02 48.87
CA ASN A 70 -4.96 9.82 47.94
C ASN A 70 -4.53 10.09 46.49
N PRO A 71 -5.02 9.30 45.51
CA PRO A 71 -4.74 9.52 44.10
C PRO A 71 -5.39 10.81 43.58
N PHE A 72 -4.87 11.34 42.48
CA PHE A 72 -5.34 12.57 41.83
C PHE A 72 -6.86 12.54 41.53
N PRO A 73 -7.65 13.51 42.02
CA PRO A 73 -9.11 13.46 41.97
C PRO A 73 -9.66 14.04 40.65
N LYS A 74 -9.35 13.37 39.53
CA LYS A 74 -9.75 13.81 38.17
C LYS A 74 -11.23 14.18 38.05
N ASP A 75 -12.12 13.29 38.50
CA ASP A 75 -13.56 13.45 38.34
C ASP A 75 -14.13 14.58 39.20
N LEU A 76 -13.46 14.92 40.31
CA LEU A 76 -13.86 16.02 41.19
C LEU A 76 -13.52 17.36 40.52
N ILE A 77 -12.31 17.49 39.98
CA ILE A 77 -11.85 18.69 39.27
C ILE A 77 -12.72 18.97 38.04
N VAL A 78 -12.98 17.96 37.22
CA VAL A 78 -13.84 18.09 36.03
C VAL A 78 -15.24 18.59 36.40
N ARG A 79 -15.85 18.03 37.45
CA ARG A 79 -17.19 18.44 37.92
C ARG A 79 -17.21 19.86 38.48
N VAL A 80 -16.20 20.25 39.25
CA VAL A 80 -16.10 21.61 39.83
C VAL A 80 -15.96 22.67 38.74
N ILE A 81 -15.14 22.41 37.71
CA ILE A 81 -14.96 23.33 36.57
C ILE A 81 -16.24 23.43 35.74
N GLN A 82 -16.89 22.30 35.42
CA GLN A 82 -18.13 22.29 34.64
C GLN A 82 -19.32 22.96 35.34
N GLN A 83 -19.37 22.93 36.67
CA GLN A 83 -20.42 23.60 37.46
C GLN A 83 -20.20 25.13 37.59
N ASN A 84 -19.21 25.69 36.89
CA ASN A 84 -18.93 27.12 36.77
C ASN A 84 -18.87 27.87 38.12
N MET A 85 -18.38 27.20 39.17
CA MET A 85 -18.33 27.71 40.55
C MET A 85 -19.69 28.22 41.10
N GLY A 86 -20.82 27.86 40.47
CA GLY A 86 -22.17 28.34 40.80
C GLY A 86 -22.80 27.71 42.05
N GLY A 87 -22.02 26.93 42.80
CA GLY A 87 -22.43 26.25 44.03
C GLY A 87 -21.89 24.83 44.07
N ILE A 88 -20.69 24.65 44.62
CA ILE A 88 -20.12 23.33 44.88
C ILE A 88 -21.04 22.60 45.87
N LYS A 89 -21.57 21.43 45.49
CA LYS A 89 -22.45 20.65 46.37
C LYS A 89 -21.70 20.25 47.64
N MET A 90 -22.40 20.19 48.78
CA MET A 90 -21.79 19.81 50.08
C MET A 90 -21.07 18.45 50.05
N GLU A 91 -21.52 17.51 49.21
CA GLU A 91 -20.86 16.22 49.01
C GLU A 91 -19.49 16.34 48.32
N GLU A 92 -19.34 17.29 47.38
CA GLU A 92 -18.09 17.54 46.67
C GLU A 92 -17.08 18.23 47.60
N TRP A 93 -17.53 19.17 48.43
CA TRP A 93 -16.72 19.77 49.51
C TRP A 93 -16.18 18.72 50.48
N ARG A 94 -17.00 17.76 50.91
CA ARG A 94 -16.56 16.68 51.80
C ARG A 94 -15.44 15.85 51.18
N LYS A 95 -15.52 15.56 49.88
CA LYS A 95 -14.49 14.80 49.16
C LYS A 95 -13.19 15.60 49.02
N TRP A 96 -13.28 16.90 48.75
CA TRP A 96 -12.10 17.77 48.67
C TRP A 96 -11.41 17.94 50.03
N ILE A 97 -12.17 18.12 51.11
CA ILE A 97 -11.62 18.17 52.47
C ILE A 97 -10.96 16.85 52.86
N HIS A 98 -11.54 15.71 52.45
CA HIS A 98 -10.93 14.40 52.72
C HIS A 98 -9.62 14.21 51.93
N TYR A 99 -9.58 14.70 50.69
CA TYR A 99 -8.35 14.78 49.92
C TYR A 99 -7.33 15.64 50.69
N GLU A 100 -7.61 16.92 50.95
CA GLU A 100 -6.66 17.85 51.58
C GLU A 100 -6.43 17.65 53.10
N ALA A 101 -6.98 16.59 53.71
CA ALA A 101 -7.02 16.44 55.16
C ALA A 101 -5.64 16.53 55.84
N GLY A 102 -4.62 15.90 55.25
CA GLY A 102 -3.26 15.95 55.79
C GLY A 102 -2.60 17.32 55.65
N PHE A 103 -2.79 18.00 54.52
CA PHE A 103 -2.32 19.38 54.34
C PHE A 103 -2.98 20.32 55.35
N LEU A 104 -4.31 20.25 55.48
CA LEU A 104 -5.06 21.03 56.46
C LEU A 104 -4.58 20.79 57.90
N LEU A 105 -4.33 19.53 58.26
CA LEU A 105 -3.78 19.18 59.58
C LEU A 105 -2.40 19.81 59.79
N CYS A 106 -1.45 19.59 58.88
CA CYS A 106 -0.10 20.14 59.00
C CYS A 106 -0.08 21.68 59.00
N THR A 107 -0.87 22.32 58.14
CA THR A 107 -1.01 23.78 58.11
C THR A 107 -1.61 24.31 59.41
N SER A 108 -2.62 23.63 59.99
CA SER A 108 -3.19 24.02 61.27
C SER A 108 -2.16 23.95 62.41
N ILE A 109 -1.32 22.91 62.45
CA ILE A 109 -0.23 22.78 63.42
C ILE A 109 0.80 23.92 63.24
N GLY A 110 1.14 24.24 61.99
CA GLY A 110 2.02 25.37 61.67
C GLY A 110 1.45 26.71 62.14
N ILE A 111 0.18 26.98 61.89
CA ILE A 111 -0.52 28.21 62.33
C ILE A 111 -0.54 28.28 63.87
N VAL A 112 -0.83 27.17 64.55
CA VAL A 112 -0.79 27.10 66.02
C VAL A 112 0.61 27.43 66.53
N PHE A 113 1.67 26.92 65.91
CA PHE A 113 3.04 27.28 66.25
C PHE A 113 3.32 28.77 66.06
N VAL A 114 2.89 29.35 64.93
CA VAL A 114 3.05 30.78 64.61
C VAL A 114 2.39 31.68 65.66
N VAL A 115 1.20 31.30 66.15
CA VAL A 115 0.45 32.08 67.15
C VAL A 115 0.96 31.84 68.58
N LEU A 116 1.24 30.59 68.96
CA LEU A 116 1.62 30.27 70.34
C LEU A 116 3.06 30.68 70.66
N THR A 117 3.99 30.59 69.72
CA THR A 117 5.41 30.93 69.96
C THR A 117 5.61 32.35 70.49
N PRO A 118 5.05 33.42 69.89
CA PRO A 118 5.19 34.77 70.42
C PRO A 118 4.49 34.93 71.79
N ILE A 119 3.35 34.28 72.02
CA ILE A 119 2.67 34.30 73.32
C ILE A 119 3.56 33.67 74.39
N ILE A 120 4.09 32.47 74.12
CA ILE A 120 5.02 31.77 75.01
C ILE A 120 6.28 32.61 75.23
N ALA A 121 6.82 33.25 74.19
CA ALA A 121 7.98 34.13 74.31
C ALA A 121 7.71 35.34 75.23
N THR A 122 6.56 36.01 75.06
CA THR A 122 6.16 37.14 75.91
C THR A 122 5.91 36.69 77.35
N CYS A 123 5.18 35.60 77.57
CA CYS A 123 4.98 35.01 78.89
C CYS A 123 6.31 34.61 79.54
N PHE A 124 7.20 33.95 78.79
CA PHE A 124 8.52 33.56 79.27
C PHE A 124 9.38 34.78 79.63
N CYS A 125 9.36 35.83 78.81
CA CYS A 125 10.05 37.08 79.08
C CYS A 125 9.53 37.74 80.37
N MET A 126 8.21 37.90 80.52
CA MET A 126 7.59 38.47 81.72
C MET A 126 7.87 37.62 82.97
N CYS A 127 7.68 36.30 82.90
CA CYS A 127 8.00 35.40 84.01
C CYS A 127 9.48 35.50 84.40
N ARG A 128 10.38 35.64 83.42
CA ARG A 128 11.81 35.80 83.64
C ARG A 128 12.17 37.14 84.29
N CYS A 129 11.48 38.22 83.92
CA CYS A 129 11.63 39.53 84.58
C CYS A 129 11.11 39.54 86.02
N CYS A 130 10.19 38.63 86.37
CA CYS A 130 9.73 38.40 87.75
C CYS A 130 10.49 37.26 88.44
N ASP A 131 11.78 37.07 88.12
CA ASP A 131 12.69 36.04 88.64
C ASP A 131 12.25 34.57 88.46
N ASN A 132 11.11 34.29 87.84
CA ASN A 132 10.66 32.93 87.54
C ASN A 132 11.25 32.41 86.20
N CYS A 133 10.98 31.16 85.81
CA CYS A 133 11.46 30.57 84.54
C CYS A 133 12.99 30.64 84.34
N GLY A 134 13.76 30.58 85.43
CA GLY A 134 15.22 30.72 85.43
C GLY A 134 15.74 32.15 85.33
N GLY A 135 14.90 33.13 85.63
CA GLY A 135 15.28 34.52 85.91
C GLY A 135 16.11 34.64 87.19
N GLU A 136 15.71 33.95 88.25
CA GLU A 136 16.42 33.89 89.53
C GLU A 136 17.85 33.34 89.33
N MET A 137 18.84 34.17 89.68
CA MET A 137 20.27 33.84 89.66
C MET A 137 20.65 33.03 90.90
N HIS A 138 19.91 31.96 91.15
CA HIS A 138 20.14 31.04 92.25
C HIS A 138 20.37 29.63 91.72
N GLN A 139 21.40 28.95 92.22
CA GLN A 139 21.68 27.55 91.84
C GLN A 139 21.64 26.60 93.03
N ARG A 140 20.67 25.69 92.98
CA ARG A 140 20.57 24.53 93.87
C ARG A 140 21.65 23.50 93.53
N GLN A 141 22.57 23.23 94.46
CA GLN A 141 23.54 22.17 94.28
C GLN A 141 22.84 20.80 94.33
N ARG A 142 23.11 19.92 93.36
CA ARG A 142 22.55 18.56 93.30
C ARG A 142 23.69 17.57 93.16
N LYS A 143 23.61 16.41 93.83
CA LYS A 143 24.64 15.34 93.75
C LYS A 143 24.98 14.92 92.31
N ASN A 144 24.03 15.02 91.38
CA ASN A 144 24.20 14.64 89.97
C ASN A 144 24.36 15.85 89.00
N ALA A 145 24.77 17.02 89.48
CA ALA A 145 24.85 18.25 88.68
C ALA A 145 25.74 18.11 87.43
N ASP A 146 26.90 17.44 87.56
CA ASP A 146 27.82 17.22 86.44
C ASP A 146 27.23 16.30 85.36
N CYS A 147 26.49 15.26 85.77
CA CYS A 147 25.80 14.35 84.84
C CYS A 147 24.70 15.09 84.05
N HIS A 148 23.89 15.91 84.74
CA HIS A 148 22.86 16.72 84.09
C HIS A 148 23.45 17.73 83.11
N ARG A 149 24.54 18.41 83.49
CA ARG A 149 25.27 19.33 82.59
C ARG A 149 25.78 18.60 81.36
N GLY A 150 26.45 17.46 81.53
CA GLY A 150 26.94 16.63 80.43
C GLY A 150 25.82 16.20 79.48
N PHE A 151 24.68 15.78 80.01
CA PHE A 151 23.50 15.43 79.21
C PHE A 151 22.95 16.61 78.40
N PHE A 152 22.78 17.79 79.01
CA PHE A 152 22.30 18.97 78.29
C PHE A 152 23.30 19.47 77.24
N THR A 153 24.61 19.41 77.53
CA THR A 153 25.67 19.71 76.55
C THR A 153 25.60 18.75 75.36
N ALA A 154 25.55 17.44 75.60
CA ALA A 154 25.48 16.44 74.53
C ALA A 154 24.18 16.58 73.70
N SER A 155 23.05 16.83 74.35
CA SER A 155 21.75 17.03 73.68
C SER A 155 21.73 18.31 72.86
N LEU A 156 22.33 19.39 73.36
CA LEU A 156 22.44 20.65 72.61
C LEU A 156 23.39 20.53 71.41
N ILE A 157 24.50 19.79 71.55
CA ILE A 157 25.38 19.46 70.41
C ILE A 157 24.63 18.64 69.37
N ALA A 158 23.93 17.59 69.79
CA ALA A 158 23.17 16.73 68.87
C ALA A 158 22.11 17.52 68.11
N THR A 159 21.28 18.30 68.80
CA THR A 159 20.26 19.16 68.16
C THR A 159 20.89 20.20 67.24
N THR A 160 22.01 20.81 67.63
CA THR A 160 22.78 21.75 66.79
C THR A 160 23.26 21.11 65.49
N ILE A 161 23.78 19.89 65.53
CA ILE A 161 24.22 19.15 64.33
C ILE A 161 23.04 18.90 63.37
N PHE A 162 21.88 18.49 63.88
CA PHE A 162 20.71 18.26 63.03
C PHE A 162 20.16 19.57 62.43
N ILE A 163 20.20 20.69 63.17
CA ILE A 163 19.83 22.00 62.61
C ILE A 163 20.81 22.42 61.52
N ILE A 164 22.12 22.21 61.71
CA ILE A 164 23.14 22.47 60.67
C ILE A 164 22.82 21.67 59.39
N LEU A 165 22.48 20.38 59.52
CA LEU A 165 22.08 19.55 58.38
C LEU A 165 20.85 20.13 57.67
N GLY A 166 19.83 20.56 58.42
CA GLY A 166 18.64 21.21 57.85
C GLY A 166 18.96 22.51 57.10
N VAL A 167 19.88 23.32 57.61
CA VAL A 167 20.38 24.53 56.93
C VAL A 167 21.11 24.17 55.63
N PHE A 168 21.93 23.11 55.63
CA PHE A 168 22.60 22.64 54.41
C PHE A 168 21.60 22.14 53.36
N VAL A 169 20.58 21.38 53.77
CA VAL A 169 19.50 20.90 52.87
C VAL A 169 18.78 22.08 52.23
N ALA A 170 18.39 23.08 53.02
CA ALA A 170 17.71 24.27 52.51
C ALA A 170 18.64 25.11 51.60
N TYR A 171 19.91 25.28 51.96
CA TYR A 171 20.88 25.98 51.12
C TYR A 171 21.10 25.27 49.77
N ALA A 172 21.28 23.95 49.78
CA ALA A 172 21.47 23.14 48.58
C ALA A 172 20.26 23.27 47.64
N ALA A 173 19.05 23.23 48.19
CA ALA A 173 17.82 23.42 47.43
C ALA A 173 17.71 24.83 46.83
N ASN A 174 18.03 25.87 47.61
CA ASN A 174 18.07 27.25 47.13
C ASN A 174 19.09 27.46 45.99
N HIS A 175 20.27 26.85 46.12
CA HIS A 175 21.33 26.94 45.12
C HIS A 175 21.01 26.12 43.86
N ASN A 176 20.30 24.99 44.00
CA ASN A 176 19.91 24.17 42.85
C ASN A 176 19.07 24.97 41.85
N ILE A 177 18.06 25.72 42.31
CA ILE A 177 17.23 26.58 41.44
C ILE A 177 18.11 27.50 40.57
N SER A 178 19.02 28.25 41.20
CA SER A 178 19.94 29.15 40.47
C SER A 178 20.83 28.40 39.49
N SER A 179 21.31 27.21 39.87
CA SER A 179 22.17 26.39 38.99
C SER A 179 21.44 25.88 37.74
N GLN A 180 20.12 25.65 37.83
CA GLN A 180 19.30 25.11 36.73
C GLN A 180 18.75 26.18 35.78
N ILE A 181 18.90 27.48 36.08
CA ILE A 181 18.45 28.56 35.18
C ILE A 181 19.12 28.49 33.81
N ARG A 182 20.42 28.16 33.77
CA ARG A 182 21.14 27.97 32.50
C ARG A 182 20.57 26.81 31.69
N ASN A 183 20.17 25.72 32.35
CA ASN A 183 19.56 24.56 31.71
C ASN A 183 18.14 24.89 31.23
N THR A 184 17.38 25.68 31.99
CA THR A 184 16.07 26.22 31.59
C THR A 184 16.19 27.02 30.28
N ARG A 185 17.15 27.95 30.21
CA ARG A 185 17.42 28.73 28.99
C ARG A 185 17.79 27.83 27.80
N ARG A 186 18.63 26.82 28.04
CA ARG A 186 19.01 25.83 27.01
C ARG A 186 17.79 25.08 26.50
N LEU A 187 16.96 24.52 27.38
CA LEU A 187 15.76 23.76 27.02
C LEU A 187 14.77 24.62 26.24
N ILE A 188 14.51 25.86 26.67
CA ILE A 188 13.63 26.78 25.93
C ILE A 188 14.19 27.03 24.52
N ASN A 189 15.48 27.36 24.41
CA ASN A 189 16.09 27.69 23.12
C ASN A 189 16.13 26.50 22.16
N THR A 190 16.47 25.28 22.64
CA THR A 190 16.47 24.09 21.78
C THR A 190 15.04 23.67 21.40
N ASN A 191 14.06 23.75 22.31
CA ASN A 191 12.67 23.44 21.99
C ASN A 191 12.11 24.40 20.93
N MET A 192 12.36 25.71 21.07
CA MET A 192 11.90 26.69 20.07
C MET A 192 12.56 26.46 18.71
N ARG A 193 13.83 26.06 18.68
CA ARG A 193 14.51 25.66 17.44
C ARG A 193 13.88 24.41 16.83
N ASP A 194 13.64 23.37 17.63
CA ASP A 194 13.05 22.12 17.16
C ASP A 194 11.63 22.31 16.64
N LEU A 195 10.82 23.17 17.28
CA LEU A 195 9.50 23.54 16.79
C LEU A 195 9.55 24.31 15.46
N LYS A 196 10.57 25.14 15.26
CA LYS A 196 10.82 25.80 13.98
C LYS A 196 11.27 24.81 12.90
N THR A 197 12.17 23.88 13.24
CA THR A 197 12.57 22.79 12.34
C THR A 197 11.37 21.91 11.98
N PHE A 198 10.51 21.59 12.95
CA PHE A 198 9.25 20.89 12.73
C PHE A 198 8.34 21.62 11.74
N ALA A 199 8.14 22.93 11.95
CA ALA A 199 7.31 23.75 11.07
C ALA A 199 7.91 23.86 9.66
N ASN A 200 9.23 23.96 9.52
CA ASN A 200 9.87 24.08 8.21
C ASN A 200 9.97 22.76 7.44
N ASN A 201 10.13 21.62 8.14
CA ASN A 201 10.33 20.33 7.49
C ASN A 201 9.02 19.62 7.15
N THR A 202 7.93 19.90 7.87
CA THR A 202 6.62 19.27 7.61
C THR A 202 6.12 19.48 6.17
N PRO A 203 6.16 20.70 5.59
CA PRO A 203 5.78 20.92 4.19
C PRO A 203 6.68 20.15 3.22
N ALA A 204 8.00 20.14 3.46
CA ALA A 204 8.96 19.42 2.61
C ALA A 204 8.73 17.89 2.65
N GLN A 205 8.35 17.34 3.80
CA GLN A 205 7.95 15.95 3.93
C GLN A 205 6.69 15.66 3.10
N ILE A 206 5.65 16.49 3.22
CA ILE A 206 4.41 16.33 2.44
C ILE A 206 4.70 16.44 0.93
N GLU A 207 5.52 17.41 0.52
CA GLU A 207 5.95 17.56 -0.87
C GLU A 207 6.65 16.30 -1.38
N TYR A 208 7.56 15.71 -0.58
CA TYR A 208 8.21 14.44 -0.90
C TYR A 208 7.19 13.31 -1.13
N LEU A 209 6.21 13.13 -0.23
CA LEU A 209 5.15 12.11 -0.42
C LEU A 209 4.37 12.33 -1.72
N THR A 210 4.05 13.59 -2.05
CA THR A 210 3.33 13.90 -3.30
C THR A 210 4.20 13.72 -4.55
N ALA A 211 5.51 13.98 -4.48
CA ALA A 211 6.44 13.75 -5.57
C ALA A 211 6.57 12.26 -5.93
N GLN A 212 6.49 11.37 -4.93
CA GLN A 212 6.58 9.91 -5.13
C GLN A 212 5.38 9.31 -5.90
N TYR A 213 4.31 10.07 -6.14
CA TYR A 213 3.26 9.67 -7.09
C TYR A 213 3.85 9.36 -8.48
N THR A 214 4.90 10.10 -8.88
CA THR A 214 5.57 9.89 -10.17
C THR A 214 6.15 8.49 -10.31
N THR A 215 6.57 7.84 -9.23
CA THR A 215 7.08 6.46 -9.23
C THR A 215 6.00 5.46 -9.65
N ALA A 216 4.82 5.54 -9.03
CA ALA A 216 3.68 4.68 -9.39
C ALA A 216 3.18 4.98 -10.81
N LYS A 217 3.07 6.27 -11.16
CA LYS A 217 2.69 6.72 -12.50
C LYS A 217 3.64 6.19 -13.57
N ASN A 218 4.96 6.33 -13.37
CA ASN A 218 5.96 5.89 -14.34
C ASN A 218 5.94 4.38 -14.52
N LYS A 219 5.69 3.60 -13.45
CA LYS A 219 5.52 2.15 -13.57
C LYS A 219 4.29 1.79 -14.39
N VAL A 220 3.16 2.44 -14.14
CA VAL A 220 1.92 2.25 -14.93
C VAL A 220 2.13 2.64 -16.39
N MET A 221 2.79 3.78 -16.65
CA MET A 221 3.14 4.21 -18.00
C MET A 221 4.04 3.20 -18.71
N SER A 222 5.03 2.66 -18.01
CA SER A 222 5.92 1.61 -18.53
C SER A 222 5.15 0.33 -18.89
N ASP A 223 4.23 -0.11 -18.03
CA ASP A 223 3.44 -1.32 -18.28
C ASP A 223 2.41 -1.10 -19.40
N LEU A 224 1.85 0.12 -19.53
CA LEU A 224 0.99 0.50 -20.65
C LEU A 224 1.75 0.60 -21.98
N ASP A 225 2.98 1.13 -21.99
CA ASP A 225 3.84 1.18 -23.18
C ASP A 225 4.26 -0.23 -23.64
N ASN A 226 4.35 -1.17 -22.70
CA ASN A 226 4.65 -2.57 -22.93
C ASN A 226 3.39 -3.46 -22.91
N ILE A 227 2.20 -2.90 -23.17
CA ILE A 227 0.94 -3.67 -23.13
C ILE A 227 0.91 -4.84 -24.12
N GLY A 228 1.57 -4.71 -25.28
CA GLY A 228 1.69 -5.79 -26.27
C GLY A 228 2.29 -7.07 -25.67
N PRO A 229 3.55 -7.05 -25.20
CA PRO A 229 4.15 -8.23 -24.56
C PRO A 229 3.53 -8.59 -23.20
N LEU A 230 3.09 -7.62 -22.39
CA LEU A 230 2.56 -7.92 -21.04
C LEU A 230 1.14 -8.48 -21.06
N LEU A 231 0.20 -7.81 -21.74
CA LEU A 231 -1.18 -8.26 -21.85
C LEU A 231 -1.33 -9.23 -23.03
N GLY A 232 -0.88 -8.82 -24.22
CA GLY A 232 -1.00 -9.64 -25.42
C GLY A 232 -0.18 -10.93 -25.38
N GLY A 233 1.00 -10.92 -24.73
CA GLY A 233 1.78 -12.13 -24.48
C GLY A 233 1.09 -13.10 -23.51
N ARG A 234 0.48 -12.59 -22.43
CA ARG A 234 -0.31 -13.43 -21.52
C ARG A 234 -1.54 -14.03 -22.20
N ILE A 235 -2.27 -13.24 -23.00
CA ILE A 235 -3.39 -13.71 -23.80
C ILE A 235 -2.92 -14.81 -24.77
N HIS A 236 -1.81 -14.58 -25.47
CA HIS A 236 -1.23 -15.57 -26.40
C HIS A 236 -0.89 -16.88 -25.70
N ILE A 237 -0.12 -16.86 -24.60
CA ILE A 237 0.27 -18.06 -23.84
C ILE A 237 -0.96 -18.82 -23.31
N HIS A 238 -1.98 -18.11 -22.82
CA HIS A 238 -3.16 -18.74 -22.26
C HIS A 238 -4.02 -19.37 -23.36
N LEU A 239 -4.17 -18.68 -24.50
CA LEU A 239 -4.89 -19.20 -25.67
C LEU A 239 -4.12 -20.29 -26.40
N GLU A 240 -2.79 -20.29 -26.36
CA GLU A 240 -1.93 -21.26 -27.04
C GLU A 240 -2.32 -22.69 -26.65
N LYS A 241 -2.64 -22.90 -25.37
CA LYS A 241 -3.05 -24.18 -24.79
C LYS A 241 -4.32 -24.77 -25.40
N GLU A 242 -5.22 -23.93 -25.93
CA GLU A 242 -6.51 -24.37 -26.48
C GLU A 242 -6.59 -24.19 -28.00
N VAL A 243 -6.05 -23.08 -28.51
CA VAL A 243 -6.10 -22.71 -29.92
C VAL A 243 -5.13 -23.55 -30.74
N VAL A 244 -3.90 -23.80 -30.28
CA VAL A 244 -2.91 -24.58 -31.06
C VAL A 244 -3.39 -26.02 -31.28
N PRO A 245 -3.89 -26.75 -30.27
CA PRO A 245 -4.44 -28.09 -30.50
C PRO A 245 -5.68 -28.10 -31.41
N ALA A 246 -6.53 -27.07 -31.35
CA ALA A 246 -7.67 -26.92 -32.24
C ALA A 246 -7.24 -26.65 -33.68
N LEU A 247 -6.22 -25.80 -33.88
CA LEU A 247 -5.63 -25.50 -35.18
C LEU A 247 -4.89 -26.72 -35.76
N ASP A 248 -4.13 -27.46 -34.94
CA ASP A 248 -3.48 -28.73 -35.32
C ASP A 248 -4.53 -29.78 -35.70
N GLY A 249 -5.61 -29.88 -34.93
CA GLY A 249 -6.74 -30.77 -35.20
C GLY A 249 -7.43 -30.41 -36.53
N ALA A 250 -7.67 -29.12 -36.75
CA ALA A 250 -8.19 -28.60 -38.00
C ALA A 250 -7.21 -28.83 -39.15
N LEU A 251 -5.90 -28.63 -38.97
CA LEU A 251 -4.87 -28.89 -39.98
C LEU A 251 -4.83 -30.36 -40.37
N ARG A 252 -4.91 -31.28 -39.40
CA ARG A 252 -4.86 -32.72 -39.68
C ARG A 252 -6.14 -33.21 -40.38
N MET A 253 -7.31 -32.72 -39.95
CA MET A 253 -8.59 -33.07 -40.57
C MET A 253 -8.79 -32.39 -41.93
N ALA A 254 -8.48 -31.10 -42.03
CA ALA A 254 -8.58 -30.32 -43.25
C ALA A 254 -7.49 -30.72 -44.23
N GLY A 255 -6.24 -30.98 -43.81
CA GLY A 255 -5.15 -31.41 -44.70
C GLY A 255 -5.50 -32.66 -45.49
N ALA A 256 -5.97 -33.73 -44.82
CA ALA A 256 -6.40 -34.95 -45.49
C ALA A 256 -7.64 -34.73 -46.38
N LYS A 257 -8.59 -33.89 -45.97
CA LYS A 257 -9.79 -33.57 -46.76
C LYS A 257 -9.48 -32.67 -47.97
N ILE A 258 -8.59 -31.70 -47.79
CA ILE A 258 -8.12 -30.74 -48.79
C ILE A 258 -7.29 -31.47 -49.83
N GLU A 259 -6.35 -32.34 -49.44
CA GLU A 259 -5.57 -33.13 -50.38
C GLU A 259 -6.47 -34.04 -51.23
N ASN A 260 -7.46 -34.69 -50.61
CA ASN A 260 -8.46 -35.49 -51.32
C ASN A 260 -9.36 -34.66 -52.27
N ALA A 261 -9.71 -33.42 -51.90
CA ALA A 261 -10.48 -32.52 -52.74
C ALA A 261 -9.66 -31.95 -53.90
N ILE A 262 -8.40 -31.55 -53.66
CA ILE A 262 -7.45 -31.10 -54.70
C ILE A 262 -7.19 -32.23 -55.70
N LYS A 263 -7.03 -33.46 -55.20
CA LYS A 263 -6.90 -34.64 -56.07
C LYS A 263 -8.14 -34.81 -56.96
N ALA A 264 -9.34 -34.76 -56.37
CA ALA A 264 -10.58 -34.85 -57.13
C ALA A 264 -10.75 -33.71 -58.15
N MET A 265 -10.33 -32.48 -57.81
CA MET A 265 -10.31 -31.33 -58.71
C MET A 265 -9.39 -31.57 -59.91
N ARG A 266 -8.18 -32.08 -59.67
CA ARG A 266 -7.21 -32.38 -60.74
C ARG A 266 -7.73 -33.48 -61.66
N GLU A 267 -8.25 -34.56 -61.10
CA GLU A 267 -8.84 -35.68 -61.86
C GLU A 267 -10.05 -35.23 -62.70
N THR A 268 -10.89 -34.35 -62.14
CA THR A 268 -12.04 -33.76 -62.87
C THR A 268 -11.59 -32.88 -64.03
N LYS A 269 -10.54 -32.07 -63.82
CA LYS A 269 -9.97 -31.23 -64.88
C LYS A 269 -9.43 -32.09 -66.02
N GLU A 270 -8.60 -33.08 -65.69
CA GLU A 270 -8.04 -34.02 -66.68
C GLU A 270 -9.16 -34.72 -67.47
N ALA A 271 -10.22 -35.16 -66.79
CA ALA A 271 -11.36 -35.78 -67.46
C ALA A 271 -12.14 -34.82 -68.36
N LEU A 272 -12.34 -33.55 -67.95
CA LEU A 272 -12.98 -32.52 -68.79
C LEU A 272 -12.14 -32.16 -70.02
N GLU A 273 -10.82 -32.06 -69.88
CA GLU A 273 -9.90 -31.84 -71.00
C GLU A 273 -9.95 -33.00 -72.00
N ASN A 274 -9.96 -34.25 -71.50
CA ASN A 274 -10.10 -35.44 -72.33
C ASN A 274 -11.46 -35.49 -73.04
N VAL A 275 -12.56 -35.11 -72.38
CA VAL A 275 -13.89 -35.00 -73.02
C VAL A 275 -13.87 -33.94 -74.11
N SER A 276 -13.33 -32.75 -73.83
CA SER A 276 -13.26 -31.65 -74.81
C SER A 276 -12.46 -32.05 -76.05
N SER A 277 -11.26 -32.62 -75.85
CA SER A 277 -10.39 -33.04 -76.95
C SER A 277 -10.98 -34.23 -77.72
N SER A 278 -11.54 -35.22 -77.03
CA SER A 278 -12.15 -36.38 -77.71
C SER A 278 -13.40 -35.99 -78.50
N LEU A 279 -14.21 -35.07 -77.98
CA LEU A 279 -15.40 -34.58 -78.67
C LEU A 279 -15.05 -33.81 -79.95
N GLU A 280 -13.99 -32.99 -79.92
CA GLU A 280 -13.49 -32.26 -81.08
C GLU A 280 -13.01 -33.23 -82.19
N ILE A 281 -12.21 -34.24 -81.82
CA ILE A 281 -11.74 -35.29 -82.73
C ILE A 281 -12.92 -36.05 -83.36
N LEU A 282 -13.92 -36.40 -82.54
CA LEU A 282 -15.11 -37.12 -83.02
C LEU A 282 -15.96 -36.27 -83.95
N GLN A 283 -16.22 -35.00 -83.62
CA GLN A 283 -17.02 -34.11 -84.46
C GLN A 283 -16.36 -33.85 -85.81
N GLU A 284 -15.05 -33.59 -85.84
CA GLU A 284 -14.32 -33.39 -87.08
C GLU A 284 -14.20 -34.69 -87.89
N GLY A 285 -13.86 -35.79 -87.23
CA GLY A 285 -13.62 -37.07 -87.89
C GLY A 285 -14.90 -37.73 -88.42
N ILE A 286 -16.06 -37.57 -87.75
CA ILE A 286 -17.36 -38.05 -88.29
C ILE A 286 -17.73 -37.28 -89.56
N GLY A 287 -17.46 -35.96 -89.61
CA GLY A 287 -17.69 -35.16 -90.81
C GLY A 287 -16.84 -35.64 -92.00
N LYS A 288 -15.57 -35.95 -91.76
CA LYS A 288 -14.66 -36.53 -92.77
C LYS A 288 -15.10 -37.92 -93.21
N LEU A 289 -15.43 -38.80 -92.26
CA LEU A 289 -15.88 -40.16 -92.55
C LEU A 289 -17.18 -40.17 -93.35
N GLN A 290 -18.13 -39.30 -93.00
CA GLN A 290 -19.38 -39.14 -93.76
C GLN A 290 -19.12 -38.74 -95.21
N ALA A 291 -18.19 -37.82 -95.44
CA ALA A 291 -17.79 -37.41 -96.79
C ALA A 291 -17.15 -38.57 -97.56
N SER A 292 -16.17 -39.28 -96.97
CA SER A 292 -15.48 -40.41 -97.61
C SER A 292 -16.42 -41.58 -97.91
N LEU A 293 -17.31 -41.96 -96.96
CA LEU A 293 -18.29 -43.02 -97.19
C LEU A 293 -19.36 -42.62 -98.22
N SER A 294 -19.78 -41.36 -98.23
CA SER A 294 -20.73 -40.86 -99.23
C SER A 294 -20.12 -40.81 -100.63
N GLU A 295 -18.84 -40.43 -100.75
CA GLU A 295 -18.09 -40.44 -102.00
C GLU A 295 -17.91 -41.87 -102.52
N GLU A 296 -17.47 -42.80 -101.67
CA GLU A 296 -17.35 -44.22 -102.06
C GLU A 296 -18.70 -44.83 -102.43
N ARG A 297 -19.77 -44.50 -101.69
CA ARG A 297 -21.13 -44.94 -102.03
C ARG A 297 -21.58 -44.44 -103.39
N ALA A 298 -21.30 -43.17 -103.73
CA ALA A 298 -21.61 -42.61 -105.03
C ALA A 298 -20.77 -43.25 -106.15
N SER A 299 -19.48 -43.47 -105.88
CA SER A 299 -18.54 -44.09 -106.81
C SER A 299 -18.91 -45.55 -107.10
N LEU A 300 -19.20 -46.33 -106.06
CA LEU A 300 -19.69 -47.70 -106.17
C LEU A 300 -21.05 -47.77 -106.89
N SER A 301 -21.95 -46.81 -106.66
CA SER A 301 -23.23 -46.69 -107.40
C SER A 301 -23.01 -46.43 -108.90
N ASN A 302 -22.03 -45.59 -109.24
CA ASN A 302 -21.66 -45.32 -110.64
C ASN A 302 -21.08 -46.56 -111.31
N THR A 303 -20.17 -47.27 -110.63
CA THR A 303 -19.61 -48.55 -111.10
C THR A 303 -20.71 -49.60 -111.34
N LEU A 304 -21.70 -49.66 -110.46
CA LEU A 304 -22.85 -50.55 -110.61
C LEU A 304 -23.82 -50.12 -111.72
N SER A 305 -23.70 -48.90 -112.26
CA SER A 305 -24.52 -48.40 -113.36
C SER A 305 -23.89 -48.67 -114.74
N ASP A 306 -22.73 -49.35 -114.78
CA ASP A 306 -22.05 -49.76 -116.00
C ASP A 306 -22.96 -50.70 -116.85
N PRO A 307 -22.98 -50.57 -118.19
CA PRO A 307 -23.75 -51.45 -119.07
C PRO A 307 -23.49 -52.95 -118.84
N ALA A 308 -22.29 -53.33 -118.38
CA ALA A 308 -21.95 -54.70 -118.01
C ALA A 308 -22.88 -55.29 -116.91
N CYS A 309 -23.41 -54.45 -116.02
CA CYS A 309 -24.37 -54.86 -114.98
C CYS A 309 -25.81 -55.09 -115.51
N THR A 310 -26.09 -54.82 -116.79
CA THR A 310 -27.40 -55.12 -117.42
C THR A 310 -27.42 -56.45 -118.18
N ASN A 311 -26.27 -57.12 -118.28
CA ASN A 311 -26.16 -58.43 -118.91
C ASN A 311 -26.80 -59.54 -118.05
N GLY A 312 -27.59 -60.42 -118.65
CA GLY A 312 -28.51 -61.34 -117.95
C GLY A 312 -27.84 -62.29 -116.95
N ALA A 313 -26.56 -62.64 -117.14
CA ALA A 313 -25.80 -63.48 -116.22
C ALA A 313 -25.19 -62.73 -115.02
N VAL A 314 -25.04 -61.40 -115.09
CA VAL A 314 -24.33 -60.55 -114.11
C VAL A 314 -25.31 -59.67 -113.30
N SER A 315 -26.48 -59.39 -113.87
CA SER A 315 -27.50 -58.51 -113.27
C SER A 315 -27.91 -58.85 -111.82
N PRO A 316 -28.11 -60.13 -111.42
CA PRO A 316 -28.50 -60.46 -110.04
C PRO A 316 -27.46 -60.05 -108.99
N THR A 317 -26.17 -60.25 -109.28
CA THR A 317 -25.06 -59.91 -108.39
C THR A 317 -24.93 -58.39 -108.24
N CYS A 318 -24.98 -57.62 -109.35
CA CYS A 318 -24.95 -56.15 -109.27
C CYS A 318 -26.15 -55.57 -108.51
N ASN A 319 -27.36 -56.14 -108.66
CA ASN A 319 -28.54 -55.71 -107.93
C ASN A 319 -28.45 -56.01 -106.42
N THR A 320 -27.84 -57.15 -106.06
CA THR A 320 -27.57 -57.52 -104.67
C THR A 320 -26.65 -56.50 -104.01
N ILE A 321 -25.53 -56.16 -104.64
CA ILE A 321 -24.61 -55.11 -104.15
C ILE A 321 -25.32 -53.75 -104.09
N ARG A 322 -26.16 -53.41 -105.09
CA ARG A 322 -26.89 -52.14 -105.09
C ARG A 322 -27.84 -52.01 -103.90
N SER A 323 -28.42 -53.12 -103.43
CA SER A 323 -29.30 -53.14 -102.27
C SER A 323 -28.58 -52.91 -100.93
N THR A 324 -27.26 -53.13 -100.87
CA THR A 324 -26.45 -52.94 -99.65
C THR A 324 -25.83 -51.54 -99.55
N LEU A 325 -25.78 -50.76 -100.63
CA LEU A 325 -25.27 -49.37 -100.62
C LEU A 325 -25.84 -48.46 -99.52
N PRO A 326 -27.14 -48.55 -99.13
CA PRO A 326 -27.67 -47.77 -98.01
C PRO A 326 -27.02 -48.03 -96.66
N GLN A 327 -26.39 -49.19 -96.48
CA GLN A 327 -25.70 -49.59 -95.25
C GLN A 327 -24.33 -48.91 -95.11
N LEU A 328 -23.76 -48.39 -96.21
CA LEU A 328 -22.50 -47.64 -96.19
C LEU A 328 -22.75 -46.18 -95.77
N GLY A 329 -22.80 -45.97 -94.46
CA GLY A 329 -23.01 -44.66 -93.82
C GLY A 329 -22.65 -44.65 -92.34
N ILE A 330 -22.64 -43.46 -91.74
CA ILE A 330 -22.36 -43.27 -90.29
C ILE A 330 -23.59 -43.65 -89.43
N ASN A 331 -23.35 -44.11 -88.20
CA ASN A 331 -24.41 -44.41 -87.23
C ASN A 331 -24.49 -43.38 -86.09
N ALA A 332 -23.35 -42.89 -85.61
CA ALA A 332 -23.29 -41.93 -84.52
C ALA A 332 -23.25 -40.46 -85.01
N ASP A 333 -23.96 -39.58 -84.30
CA ASP A 333 -24.03 -38.14 -84.56
C ASP A 333 -23.60 -37.33 -83.32
N TYR A 334 -22.30 -37.05 -83.22
CA TYR A 334 -21.71 -36.29 -82.11
C TYR A 334 -21.93 -34.77 -82.21
N SER A 335 -22.57 -34.27 -83.27
CA SER A 335 -22.84 -32.83 -83.44
C SER A 335 -23.90 -32.30 -82.47
N LYS A 336 -24.73 -33.20 -81.91
CA LYS A 336 -25.81 -32.88 -80.98
C LYS A 336 -25.35 -32.81 -79.51
N LEU A 337 -24.11 -33.20 -79.22
CA LEU A 337 -23.59 -33.21 -77.86
C LEU A 337 -23.10 -31.81 -77.44
N PRO A 338 -23.46 -31.33 -76.23
CA PRO A 338 -23.08 -30.00 -75.76
C PRO A 338 -21.58 -29.91 -75.45
N ASN A 339 -21.00 -28.72 -75.65
CA ASN A 339 -19.60 -28.47 -75.29
C ASN A 339 -19.44 -28.33 -73.77
N VAL A 340 -18.39 -28.94 -73.20
CA VAL A 340 -18.05 -28.90 -71.77
C VAL A 340 -17.15 -27.72 -71.37
N GLY A 341 -16.85 -26.80 -72.29
CA GLY A 341 -15.90 -25.69 -72.09
C GLY A 341 -16.24 -24.74 -70.93
N HIS A 342 -17.52 -24.54 -70.62
CA HIS A 342 -17.93 -23.72 -69.48
C HIS A 342 -17.53 -24.35 -68.13
N ALA A 343 -17.73 -25.67 -67.98
CA ALA A 343 -17.30 -26.41 -66.80
C ALA A 343 -15.77 -26.41 -66.68
N LEU A 344 -15.05 -26.50 -67.80
CA LEU A 344 -13.59 -26.44 -67.86
C LEU A 344 -13.02 -25.04 -67.52
N ALA A 345 -13.72 -23.96 -67.86
CA ALA A 345 -13.33 -22.60 -67.47
C ALA A 345 -13.47 -22.40 -65.95
N ASN A 346 -14.56 -22.89 -65.36
CA ASN A 346 -14.85 -22.78 -63.94
C ASN A 346 -13.88 -23.58 -63.05
N ILE A 347 -13.39 -24.74 -63.50
CA ILE A 347 -12.40 -25.51 -62.71
C ILE A 347 -11.01 -24.86 -62.72
N ASN A 348 -10.65 -24.17 -63.80
CA ASN A 348 -9.36 -23.48 -63.93
C ASN A 348 -9.24 -22.22 -63.06
N THR A 349 -10.35 -21.54 -62.75
CA THR A 349 -10.35 -20.40 -61.83
C THR A 349 -10.18 -20.83 -60.38
N VAL A 350 -10.75 -21.98 -60.00
CA VAL A 350 -10.75 -22.49 -58.62
C VAL A 350 -9.40 -23.11 -58.24
N LEU A 351 -8.74 -23.83 -59.15
CA LEU A 351 -7.40 -24.41 -58.94
C LEU A 351 -6.30 -23.36 -58.65
N ARG A 352 -6.57 -22.07 -58.90
CA ARG A 352 -5.66 -20.96 -58.55
C ARG A 352 -5.73 -20.53 -57.09
N ILE A 353 -6.68 -21.07 -56.32
CA ILE A 353 -6.86 -20.72 -54.91
C ILE A 353 -5.98 -21.66 -54.07
N ASP A 354 -4.99 -21.07 -53.39
CA ASP A 354 -4.07 -21.78 -52.49
C ASP A 354 -4.77 -22.21 -51.19
N LEU A 355 -5.61 -23.24 -51.28
CA LEU A 355 -6.25 -23.91 -50.14
C LEU A 355 -5.25 -24.42 -49.11
N SER A 356 -4.00 -24.67 -49.52
CA SER A 356 -2.91 -25.12 -48.66
C SER A 356 -2.43 -24.06 -47.65
N ASN A 357 -2.60 -22.76 -47.95
CA ASN A 357 -2.06 -21.67 -47.12
C ASN A 357 -3.06 -21.11 -46.08
N ILE A 358 -4.31 -21.60 -46.08
CA ILE A 358 -5.39 -21.14 -45.19
C ILE A 358 -5.00 -21.30 -43.71
N VAL A 359 -4.41 -22.44 -43.34
CA VAL A 359 -4.08 -22.71 -41.94
C VAL A 359 -2.81 -21.98 -41.49
N GLN A 360 -1.86 -21.77 -42.41
CA GLN A 360 -0.64 -21.00 -42.12
C GLN A 360 -0.96 -19.52 -41.85
N ARG A 361 -1.97 -18.96 -42.53
CA ARG A 361 -2.54 -17.64 -42.18
C ARG A 361 -3.18 -17.63 -40.79
N GLY A 362 -3.84 -18.71 -40.38
CA GLY A 362 -4.37 -18.86 -39.02
C GLY A 362 -3.29 -18.77 -37.94
N TYR A 363 -2.17 -19.49 -38.10
CA TYR A 363 -1.02 -19.39 -37.18
C TYR A 363 -0.38 -18.00 -37.20
N ALA A 364 -0.25 -17.37 -38.38
CA ALA A 364 0.30 -16.02 -38.49
C ALA A 364 -0.58 -15.00 -37.76
N SER A 365 -1.90 -15.08 -37.92
CA SER A 365 -2.86 -14.21 -37.23
C SER A 365 -2.86 -14.44 -35.72
N PHE A 366 -2.78 -15.69 -35.26
CA PHE A 366 -2.65 -16.02 -33.84
C PHE A 366 -1.35 -15.48 -33.21
N ASN A 367 -0.22 -15.64 -33.89
CA ASN A 367 1.07 -15.16 -33.39
C ASN A 367 1.18 -13.61 -33.40
N ASP A 368 0.39 -12.93 -34.23
CA ASP A 368 0.30 -11.46 -34.23
C ASP A 368 -0.59 -10.90 -33.10
N THR A 369 -1.16 -11.74 -32.22
CA THR A 369 -2.00 -11.32 -31.08
C THR A 369 -1.36 -10.19 -30.24
N PRO A 370 -0.07 -10.26 -29.82
CA PRO A 370 0.55 -9.17 -29.07
C PRO A 370 0.60 -7.82 -29.81
N LYS A 371 0.76 -7.87 -31.13
CA LYS A 371 0.78 -6.69 -32.00
C LYS A 371 -0.65 -6.13 -32.18
N LEU A 372 -1.64 -6.99 -32.40
CA LEU A 372 -3.05 -6.61 -32.50
C LEU A 372 -3.53 -5.94 -31.21
N VAL A 373 -3.20 -6.50 -30.04
CA VAL A 373 -3.49 -5.89 -28.73
C VAL A 373 -2.85 -4.50 -28.65
N LYS A 374 -1.57 -4.34 -29.04
CA LYS A 374 -0.91 -3.04 -29.04
C LYS A 374 -1.60 -2.01 -29.95
N GLU A 375 -2.08 -2.43 -31.12
CA GLU A 375 -2.76 -1.55 -32.09
C GLU A 375 -4.18 -1.18 -31.66
N GLN A 376 -4.98 -2.14 -31.21
CA GLN A 376 -6.34 -1.91 -30.72
C GLN A 376 -6.35 -1.05 -29.44
N THR A 377 -5.32 -1.20 -28.61
CA THR A 377 -5.23 -0.42 -27.36
C THR A 377 -4.48 0.90 -27.52
N ARG A 378 -4.20 1.33 -28.76
CA ARG A 378 -3.47 2.57 -29.08
C ARG A 378 -4.20 3.86 -28.63
N ASN A 379 -5.53 3.81 -28.43
CA ASN A 379 -6.31 4.90 -27.82
C ASN A 379 -6.06 5.08 -26.31
N ILE A 380 -5.19 4.29 -25.67
CA ILE A 380 -4.72 4.50 -24.28
C ILE A 380 -4.03 5.86 -24.06
N VAL A 381 -3.73 6.64 -25.11
CA VAL A 381 -3.28 8.04 -24.98
C VAL A 381 -4.17 8.86 -24.03
N THR A 382 -5.47 8.56 -23.95
CA THR A 382 -6.40 9.20 -23.00
C THR A 382 -6.08 8.87 -21.53
N VAL A 383 -5.61 7.65 -21.24
CA VAL A 383 -5.19 7.22 -19.89
C VAL A 383 -3.93 7.97 -19.45
N LYS A 384 -2.99 8.20 -20.37
CA LYS A 384 -1.75 8.96 -20.10
C LYS A 384 -2.06 10.40 -19.67
N GLY A 385 -2.90 11.11 -20.43
CA GLY A 385 -3.30 12.49 -20.10
C GLY A 385 -4.11 12.60 -18.80
N MET A 386 -4.86 11.56 -18.43
CA MET A 386 -5.57 11.53 -17.14
C MET A 386 -4.62 11.22 -15.97
N LEU A 387 -3.63 10.34 -16.14
CA LEU A 387 -2.57 10.13 -15.14
C LEU A 387 -1.77 11.41 -14.88
N ASP A 388 -1.56 12.23 -15.92
CA ASP A 388 -1.01 13.60 -15.79
C ASP A 388 -1.94 14.51 -15.01
N LYS A 389 -3.25 14.50 -15.32
CA LYS A 389 -4.26 15.29 -14.61
C LYS A 389 -4.35 14.92 -13.12
N ILE A 390 -4.37 13.63 -12.80
CA ILE A 390 -4.35 13.12 -11.42
C ILE A 390 -3.06 13.59 -10.71
N GLY A 391 -1.91 13.52 -11.39
CA GLY A 391 -0.66 14.04 -10.83
C GLY A 391 -0.71 15.54 -10.56
N ALA A 392 -1.35 16.32 -11.44
CA ALA A 392 -1.57 17.74 -11.24
C ALA A 392 -2.54 18.03 -10.09
N GLU A 393 -3.58 17.21 -9.90
CA GLU A 393 -4.51 17.30 -8.77
C GLU A 393 -3.85 16.94 -7.43
N ILE A 394 -3.03 15.89 -7.38
CA ILE A 394 -2.25 15.52 -6.18
C ILE A 394 -1.25 16.63 -5.82
N ASN A 395 -0.51 17.15 -6.80
CA ASN A 395 0.45 18.23 -6.59
C ASN A 395 -0.25 19.55 -6.24
N GLY A 396 -1.42 19.80 -6.83
CA GLY A 396 -2.30 20.92 -6.49
C GLY A 396 -2.85 20.82 -5.07
N PHE A 397 -3.21 19.61 -4.63
CA PHE A 397 -3.73 19.35 -3.28
C PHE A 397 -2.66 19.54 -2.20
N SER A 398 -1.41 19.15 -2.48
CA SER A 398 -0.23 19.47 -1.65
C SER A 398 -0.15 20.97 -1.36
N LYS A 399 -0.42 21.80 -2.38
CA LYS A 399 -0.45 23.28 -2.30
C LYS A 399 -1.75 23.86 -1.77
N MET A 400 -2.85 23.09 -1.78
CA MET A 400 -4.18 23.52 -1.35
C MET A 400 -4.40 23.34 0.15
N PHE A 401 -3.66 22.41 0.78
CA PHE A 401 -3.62 22.35 2.23
C PHE A 401 -3.04 23.67 2.75
N PRO A 402 -3.76 24.43 3.60
CA PRO A 402 -3.27 25.68 4.19
C PRO A 402 -2.19 25.41 5.25
N VAL A 403 -1.40 24.35 5.06
CA VAL A 403 -0.26 23.97 5.89
C VAL A 403 0.79 25.06 5.76
N GLU A 404 1.12 25.55 4.56
CA GLU A 404 2.09 26.66 4.43
C GLU A 404 1.63 27.94 5.15
N ALA A 405 0.37 28.36 4.97
CA ALA A 405 -0.14 29.57 5.63
C ALA A 405 -0.27 29.39 7.16
N SER A 406 -0.76 28.23 7.61
CA SER A 406 -0.89 27.92 9.04
C SER A 406 0.47 27.72 9.70
N LEU A 407 1.44 27.10 9.02
CA LEU A 407 2.82 26.94 9.50
C LEU A 407 3.60 28.24 9.42
N ALA A 408 3.33 29.13 8.46
CA ALA A 408 3.90 30.47 8.43
C ALA A 408 3.38 31.30 9.61
N ASN A 409 2.07 31.26 9.88
CA ASN A 409 1.48 31.87 11.07
C ASN A 409 2.05 31.27 12.36
N PHE A 410 2.20 29.95 12.41
CA PHE A 410 2.80 29.25 13.55
C PHE A 410 4.28 29.61 13.73
N THR A 411 5.06 29.70 12.65
CA THR A 411 6.47 30.10 12.69
C THR A 411 6.62 31.56 13.12
N ASN A 412 5.74 32.44 12.67
CA ASN A 412 5.69 33.83 13.13
C ASN A 412 5.34 33.91 14.62
N PHE A 413 4.32 33.18 15.07
CA PHE A 413 3.98 33.04 16.48
C PHE A 413 5.16 32.52 17.31
N LEU A 414 5.87 31.49 16.85
CA LEU A 414 7.06 30.96 17.51
C LEU A 414 8.17 32.00 17.58
N ASN A 415 8.45 32.73 16.50
CA ASN A 415 9.48 33.78 16.50
C ASN A 415 9.11 34.94 17.45
N GLU A 416 7.86 35.37 17.48
CA GLU A 416 7.36 36.40 18.40
C GLU A 416 7.47 35.94 19.86
N ARG A 417 7.00 34.73 20.15
CA ARG A 417 7.09 34.16 21.50
C ARG A 417 8.53 33.94 21.93
N HIS A 418 9.40 33.47 21.03
CA HIS A 418 10.81 33.27 21.33
C HIS A 418 11.50 34.60 21.67
N ARG A 419 11.31 35.64 20.86
CA ARG A 419 11.82 37.00 21.16
C ARG A 419 11.28 37.54 22.47
N SER A 420 9.99 37.34 22.75
CA SER A 420 9.39 37.75 24.01
C SER A 420 10.06 37.06 25.19
N ILE A 421 10.26 35.74 25.12
CA ILE A 421 10.94 34.98 26.19
C ILE A 421 12.40 35.42 26.35
N GLU A 422 13.14 35.63 25.26
CA GLU A 422 14.52 36.13 25.33
C GLU A 422 14.60 37.51 25.99
N ALA A 423 13.63 38.39 25.72
CA ALA A 423 13.54 39.69 26.36
C ALA A 423 13.28 39.60 27.89
N PHE A 424 12.70 38.49 28.36
CA PHE A 424 12.49 38.22 29.78
C PHE A 424 13.72 37.64 30.50
N TYR A 425 14.73 37.11 29.79
CA TYR A 425 15.90 36.49 30.44
C TYR A 425 16.63 37.39 31.44
N PRO A 426 16.89 38.69 31.17
CA PRO A 426 17.50 39.57 32.16
C PRO A 426 16.65 39.75 33.41
N GLN A 427 15.32 39.75 33.26
CA GLN A 427 14.38 39.86 34.38
C GLN A 427 14.37 38.58 35.21
N ILE A 428 14.44 37.41 34.58
CA ILE A 428 14.57 36.12 35.27
C ILE A 428 15.88 36.08 36.08
N ASP A 429 16.99 36.52 35.48
CA ASP A 429 18.29 36.57 36.17
C ASP A 429 18.24 37.53 37.38
N GLN A 430 17.57 38.69 37.26
CA GLN A 430 17.33 39.60 38.38
C GLN A 430 16.42 38.99 39.46
N MET A 431 15.31 38.36 39.08
CA MET A 431 14.40 37.70 40.01
C MET A 431 15.09 36.57 40.77
N ASP A 432 15.91 35.77 40.09
CA ASP A 432 16.69 34.72 40.76
C ASP A 432 17.70 35.31 41.74
N PHE A 433 18.39 36.39 41.37
CA PHE A 433 19.31 37.07 42.28
C PHE A 433 18.61 37.52 43.56
N TYR A 434 17.45 38.19 43.46
CA TYR A 434 16.67 38.62 44.63
C TYR A 434 16.12 37.44 45.43
N ARG A 435 15.58 36.41 44.76
CA ARG A 435 15.10 35.16 45.37
C ARG A 435 16.21 34.47 46.17
N TRP A 436 17.39 34.32 45.57
CA TRP A 436 18.53 33.66 46.17
C TRP A 436 19.00 34.41 47.41
N ILE A 437 19.14 35.74 47.32
CA ILE A 437 19.51 36.60 48.47
C ILE A 437 18.47 36.50 49.59
N ALA A 438 17.18 36.56 49.26
CA ALA A 438 16.11 36.46 50.26
C ALA A 438 16.17 35.12 51.02
N CYS A 439 16.37 34.00 50.30
CA CYS A 439 16.51 32.68 50.92
C CYS A 439 17.77 32.59 51.78
N VAL A 440 18.89 33.14 51.33
CA VAL A 440 20.14 33.21 52.12
C VAL A 440 19.95 34.06 53.38
N ALA A 441 19.27 35.20 53.29
CA ALA A 441 18.97 36.04 54.45
C ALA A 441 18.14 35.30 55.51
N VAL A 442 17.13 34.53 55.08
CA VAL A 442 16.35 33.64 55.96
C VAL A 442 17.25 32.62 56.65
N LEU A 443 18.13 31.94 55.91
CA LEU A 443 19.07 30.96 56.49
C LEU A 443 20.08 31.60 57.45
N CYS A 444 20.55 32.83 57.17
CA CYS A 444 21.45 33.57 58.05
C CYS A 444 20.84 33.81 59.45
N THR A 445 19.52 33.94 59.57
CA THR A 445 18.87 34.05 60.89
C THR A 445 19.07 32.80 61.75
N ILE A 446 19.02 31.61 61.14
CA ILE A 446 19.26 30.34 61.84
C ILE A 446 20.75 30.17 62.13
N VAL A 447 21.61 30.51 61.17
CA VAL A 447 23.07 30.46 61.37
C VAL A 447 23.49 31.38 62.52
N LEU A 448 22.86 32.55 62.68
CA LEU A 448 23.09 33.43 63.82
C LEU A 448 22.74 32.76 65.15
N ILE A 449 21.59 32.08 65.24
CA ILE A 449 21.19 31.31 66.43
C ILE A 449 22.21 30.21 66.72
N LEU A 450 22.63 29.48 65.69
CA LEU A 450 23.64 28.43 65.79
C LEU A 450 24.99 28.98 66.25
N ALA A 451 25.40 30.15 65.77
CA ALA A 451 26.64 30.80 66.19
C ALA A 451 26.62 31.11 67.69
N PHE A 452 25.51 31.64 68.22
CA PHE A 452 25.34 31.85 69.66
C PHE A 452 25.37 30.53 70.46
N ASN A 453 24.72 29.48 69.96
CA ASN A 453 24.74 28.17 70.60
C ASN A 453 26.14 27.55 70.62
N ILE A 454 26.88 27.58 69.50
CA ILE A 454 28.23 27.03 69.38
C ILE A 454 29.22 27.84 70.22
N LEU A 455 29.22 29.17 70.12
CA LEU A 455 30.09 30.02 70.95
C LEU A 455 29.74 29.87 72.44
N GLY A 456 28.45 29.78 72.77
CA GLY A 456 27.98 29.51 74.13
C GLY A 456 28.47 28.17 74.68
N LEU A 457 28.42 27.11 73.86
CA LEU A 457 28.95 25.78 74.19
C LEU A 457 30.48 25.79 74.36
N LEU A 458 31.21 26.44 73.46
CA LEU A 458 32.67 26.52 73.50
C LEU A 458 33.15 27.32 74.72
N CYS A 459 32.68 28.56 74.89
CA CYS A 459 33.05 29.40 76.03
C CYS A 459 32.56 28.80 77.35
N GLY A 460 31.36 28.23 77.36
CA GLY A 460 30.77 27.60 78.54
C GLY A 460 31.57 26.37 78.99
N SER A 461 31.88 25.46 78.06
CA SER A 461 32.59 24.21 78.36
C SER A 461 34.08 24.43 78.65
N CYS A 462 34.78 25.25 77.85
CA CYS A 462 36.20 25.54 78.06
C CYS A 462 36.45 26.45 79.27
N GLY A 463 35.52 27.35 79.58
CA GLY A 463 35.61 28.26 80.72
C GLY A 463 35.12 27.67 82.04
N TYR A 464 34.51 26.47 82.03
CA TYR A 464 33.97 25.84 83.24
C TYR A 464 35.08 25.27 84.11
N ASP A 465 35.18 25.80 85.33
CA ASP A 465 36.03 25.25 86.37
C ASP A 465 35.18 24.40 87.34
N LYS A 466 35.63 23.17 87.61
CA LYS A 466 34.97 22.25 88.55
C LYS A 466 35.15 22.66 90.01
N GLN A 467 36.19 23.43 90.32
CA GLN A 467 36.50 23.87 91.69
C GLN A 467 35.84 25.21 92.03
N ALA A 468 35.41 25.98 91.03
CA ALA A 468 34.70 27.24 91.24
C ALA A 468 33.25 27.00 91.65
N THR A 469 32.80 27.68 92.71
CA THR A 469 31.41 27.66 93.12
C THR A 469 30.52 28.44 92.12
N PRO A 470 29.22 28.11 91.99
CA PRO A 470 28.26 28.87 91.16
C PRO A 470 28.36 30.41 91.25
N THR A 471 28.69 30.96 92.42
CA THR A 471 28.86 32.42 92.65
C THR A 471 30.21 32.98 92.18
N THR A 472 31.24 32.14 92.06
CA THR A 472 32.63 32.55 91.74
C THR A 472 33.08 32.17 90.32
N ARG A 473 32.15 31.74 89.45
CA ARG A 473 32.47 31.30 88.08
C ARG A 473 33.28 32.33 87.27
N GLY A 474 34.23 31.81 86.50
CA GLY A 474 35.11 32.60 85.63
C GLY A 474 34.36 33.39 84.55
N CYS A 475 34.98 34.47 84.08
CA CYS A 475 34.40 35.37 83.07
C CYS A 475 34.04 34.62 81.76
N LEU A 476 34.89 33.69 81.32
CA LEU A 476 34.67 32.92 80.10
C LEU A 476 33.44 32.00 80.18
N SER A 477 33.24 31.30 81.30
CA SER A 477 32.04 30.47 81.52
C SER A 477 30.78 31.33 81.58
N ASN A 478 30.83 32.45 82.30
CA ASN A 478 29.69 33.36 82.40
C ASN A 478 29.27 33.90 81.03
N THR A 479 30.24 34.29 80.20
CA THR A 479 30.02 34.69 78.81
C THR A 479 29.36 33.56 77.99
N GLY A 480 29.82 32.32 78.14
CA GLY A 480 29.20 31.16 77.48
C GLY A 480 27.72 30.99 77.83
N GLY A 481 27.38 31.11 79.12
CA GLY A 481 26.00 31.06 79.57
C GLY A 481 25.13 32.23 79.07
N ASN A 482 25.69 33.44 78.96
CA ASN A 482 25.00 34.59 78.38
C ASN A 482 24.79 34.44 76.87
N LEU A 483 25.75 33.88 76.13
CA LEU A 483 25.62 33.59 74.71
C LEU A 483 24.53 32.55 74.42
N LEU A 484 24.43 31.49 75.24
CA LEU A 484 23.32 30.53 75.15
C LEU A 484 21.96 31.20 75.36
N MET A 485 21.85 32.12 76.33
CA MET A 485 20.61 32.88 76.55
C MET A 485 20.32 33.89 75.42
N ALA A 486 21.34 34.46 74.80
CA ALA A 486 21.17 35.30 73.60
C ALA A 486 20.62 34.47 72.43
N GLY A 487 21.14 33.25 72.21
CA GLY A 487 20.62 32.30 71.22
C GLY A 487 19.15 31.95 71.45
N VAL A 488 18.75 31.73 72.71
CA VAL A 488 17.34 31.53 73.10
C VAL A 488 16.48 32.75 72.76
N GLY A 489 16.96 33.96 73.05
CA GLY A 489 16.26 35.20 72.72
C GLY A 489 16.01 35.35 71.23
N PHE A 490 17.04 35.19 70.40
CA PHE A 490 16.90 35.23 68.93
C PHE A 490 16.01 34.10 68.40
N SER A 491 16.05 32.92 69.01
CA SER A 491 15.16 31.81 68.65
C SER A 491 13.70 32.20 68.85
N PHE A 492 13.33 32.80 69.98
CA PHE A 492 11.95 33.26 70.19
C PHE A 492 11.53 34.39 69.23
N ILE A 493 12.45 35.31 68.88
CA ILE A 493 12.17 36.42 67.97
C ILE A 493 11.87 35.92 66.55
N PHE A 494 12.65 34.97 66.04
CA PHE A 494 12.57 34.57 64.63
C PHE A 494 11.75 33.29 64.37
N SER A 495 11.57 32.40 65.35
CA SER A 495 10.95 31.07 65.10
C SER A 495 9.54 31.15 64.53
N TRP A 496 8.70 32.09 64.99
CA TRP A 496 7.34 32.23 64.47
C TRP A 496 7.32 32.72 63.01
N ALA A 497 8.23 33.66 62.67
CA ALA A 497 8.36 34.17 61.31
C ALA A 497 8.90 33.09 60.35
N LEU A 498 9.89 32.31 60.80
CA LEU A 498 10.42 31.17 60.03
C LEU A 498 9.33 30.10 59.81
N MET A 499 8.54 29.77 60.84
CA MET A 499 7.44 28.82 60.70
C MET A 499 6.32 29.34 59.79
N ALA A 500 6.06 30.65 59.77
CA ALA A 500 5.09 31.24 58.84
C ALA A 500 5.53 31.07 57.37
N ILE A 501 6.82 31.27 57.09
CA ILE A 501 7.42 31.00 55.76
C ILE A 501 7.27 29.52 55.42
N VAL A 502 7.67 28.61 56.32
CA VAL A 502 7.59 27.16 56.11
C VAL A 502 6.15 26.73 55.83
N THR A 503 5.20 27.18 56.64
CA THR A 503 3.79 26.79 56.52
C THR A 503 3.18 27.27 55.20
N THR A 504 3.52 28.48 54.78
CA THR A 504 3.03 29.05 53.52
C THR A 504 3.61 28.31 52.32
N LEU A 505 4.93 28.08 52.31
CA LEU A 505 5.59 27.34 51.24
C LEU A 505 5.07 25.90 51.18
N PHE A 506 5.00 25.19 52.31
CA PHE A 506 4.43 23.84 52.38
C PHE A 506 3.02 23.76 51.80
N ALA A 507 2.13 24.66 52.22
CA ALA A 507 0.75 24.66 51.77
C ALA A 507 0.64 24.88 50.26
N VAL A 508 1.42 25.81 49.71
CA VAL A 508 1.38 26.15 48.28
C VAL A 508 2.15 25.13 47.43
N SER A 509 3.45 24.94 47.68
CA SER A 509 4.31 24.11 46.82
C SER A 509 4.06 22.62 47.01
N GLY A 510 3.64 22.17 48.20
CA GLY A 510 3.23 20.78 48.42
C GLY A 510 1.94 20.44 47.69
N ASN A 511 0.97 21.38 47.63
CA ASN A 511 -0.22 21.23 46.81
C ASN A 511 0.10 21.26 45.31
N THR A 512 0.97 22.17 44.86
CA THR A 512 1.44 22.21 43.47
C THR A 512 2.05 20.87 43.06
N GLU A 513 2.83 20.24 43.94
CA GLU A 513 3.41 18.93 43.69
C GLU A 513 2.33 17.86 43.44
N LYS A 514 1.33 17.79 44.33
CA LYS A 514 0.27 16.76 44.28
C LYS A 514 -0.82 17.00 43.22
N LEU A 515 -1.18 18.25 42.96
CA LEU A 515 -2.28 18.61 42.07
C LEU A 515 -1.82 18.94 40.64
N ILE A 516 -0.56 19.31 40.44
CA ILE A 516 -0.03 19.75 39.14
C ILE A 516 1.11 18.84 38.69
N CYS A 517 2.18 18.70 39.46
CA CYS A 517 3.40 18.03 39.01
C CYS A 517 3.27 16.51 38.84
N GLU A 518 2.76 15.80 39.84
CA GLU A 518 2.55 14.35 39.76
C GLU A 518 1.53 13.95 38.65
N PRO A 519 0.40 14.67 38.48
CA PRO A 519 -0.53 14.44 37.36
C PRO A 519 0.03 14.84 35.99
N LEU A 520 0.94 15.81 35.92
CA LEU A 520 1.62 16.20 34.68
C LEU A 520 2.60 15.11 34.23
N ALA A 521 3.45 14.62 35.14
CA ALA A 521 4.38 13.52 34.90
C ALA A 521 3.65 12.24 34.44
N ASN A 522 2.55 11.89 35.11
CA ASN A 522 1.72 10.72 34.77
C ASN A 522 0.73 10.97 33.61
N ARG A 523 0.80 12.14 32.96
CA ARG A 523 -0.06 12.57 31.84
C ARG A 523 -1.57 12.56 32.14
N GLN A 524 -1.95 12.53 33.42
CA GLN A 524 -3.36 12.56 33.84
C GLN A 524 -3.97 13.95 33.65
N LEU A 525 -3.16 15.00 33.75
CA LEU A 525 -3.60 16.39 33.55
C LEU A 525 -4.04 16.64 32.09
N PHE A 526 -3.38 16.02 31.11
CA PHE A 526 -3.78 16.12 29.70
C PHE A 526 -5.17 15.56 29.45
N LYS A 527 -5.54 14.46 30.14
CA LYS A 527 -6.89 13.90 30.06
C LYS A 527 -7.99 14.85 30.56
N ILE A 528 -7.63 15.87 31.35
CA ILE A 528 -8.54 16.94 31.78
C ILE A 528 -8.59 18.03 30.72
N ILE A 529 -7.44 18.51 30.24
CA ILE A 529 -7.34 19.56 29.22
C ILE A 529 -8.03 19.15 27.90
N ASP A 530 -7.94 17.87 27.54
CA ASP A 530 -8.59 17.30 26.36
C ASP A 530 -10.10 17.04 26.56
N THR A 531 -10.65 17.31 27.74
CA THR A 531 -12.10 17.17 27.97
C THR A 531 -12.86 18.28 27.22
N PRO A 532 -13.89 17.94 26.42
CA PRO A 532 -14.57 18.93 25.59
C PRO A 532 -15.16 20.08 26.41
N PHE A 533 -14.98 21.32 25.92
CA PHE A 533 -15.48 22.57 26.52
C PHE A 533 -14.98 22.88 27.94
N LEU A 534 -14.01 22.12 28.45
CA LEU A 534 -13.61 22.21 29.86
C LEU A 534 -12.71 23.42 30.15
N VAL A 535 -11.74 23.70 29.27
CA VAL A 535 -10.78 24.81 29.45
C VAL A 535 -11.36 26.13 28.94
N HIS A 536 -12.26 26.09 27.96
CA HIS A 536 -12.91 27.28 27.42
C HIS A 536 -14.34 26.94 26.96
N PRO A 537 -15.37 27.68 27.43
CA PRO A 537 -16.77 27.33 27.15
C PRO A 537 -17.13 27.42 25.66
N GLU A 538 -16.43 28.26 24.89
CA GLU A 538 -16.67 28.44 23.44
C GLU A 538 -15.84 27.51 22.54
N LYS A 539 -14.88 26.75 23.09
CA LYS A 539 -13.98 25.89 22.29
C LYS A 539 -14.20 24.43 22.67
N LYS A 540 -14.77 23.63 21.76
CA LYS A 540 -14.95 22.18 21.94
C LYS A 540 -13.63 21.51 22.33
N ASN A 541 -12.58 21.65 21.53
CA ASN A 541 -11.24 21.15 21.86
C ASN A 541 -10.26 22.33 22.04
N PHE A 542 -9.62 22.44 23.21
CA PHE A 542 -8.75 23.58 23.55
C PHE A 542 -7.48 23.63 22.67
N LEU A 543 -6.74 22.52 22.54
CA LEU A 543 -5.52 22.44 21.74
C LEU A 543 -5.78 22.78 20.25
N PRO A 544 -6.76 22.16 19.55
CA PRO A 544 -7.10 22.52 18.17
C PRO A 544 -7.51 23.98 18.00
N GLY A 545 -8.28 24.52 18.95
CA GLY A 545 -8.70 25.92 18.94
C GLY A 545 -7.57 26.93 19.22
N MET A 546 -6.41 26.47 19.70
CA MET A 546 -5.20 27.27 19.88
C MET A 546 -4.24 27.12 18.69
N LEU A 547 -4.02 25.90 18.22
CA LEU A 547 -3.05 25.57 17.17
C LEU A 547 -3.56 25.87 15.75
N PHE A 548 -4.83 25.59 15.48
CA PHE A 548 -5.42 25.70 14.14
C PHE A 548 -6.49 26.79 14.04
N GLN A 549 -6.68 27.57 15.12
CA GLN A 549 -7.76 28.56 15.25
C GLN A 549 -9.15 27.97 14.96
N ASN A 550 -9.31 26.65 15.05
CA ASN A 550 -10.56 25.94 14.82
C ASN A 550 -10.77 24.89 15.93
N PRO A 551 -11.64 25.17 16.91
CA PRO A 551 -11.84 24.31 18.07
C PRO A 551 -12.67 23.05 17.78
N ASN A 552 -13.26 22.93 16.58
CA ASN A 552 -14.13 21.81 16.20
C ASN A 552 -13.39 20.68 15.48
N ILE A 553 -12.09 20.85 15.21
CA ILE A 553 -11.27 19.80 14.61
C ILE A 553 -11.00 18.73 15.67
N ASP A 554 -11.45 17.51 15.40
CA ASP A 554 -10.90 16.33 16.07
C ASP A 554 -9.55 16.06 15.40
N LEU A 555 -8.46 16.07 16.19
CA LEU A 555 -7.07 15.90 15.75
C LEU A 555 -6.85 14.50 15.14
N THR A 556 -7.37 14.30 13.93
CA THR A 556 -7.10 13.17 13.05
C THR A 556 -6.70 13.75 11.70
N LEU A 557 -5.49 14.34 11.68
CA LEU A 557 -4.84 14.92 10.49
C LEU A 557 -4.77 13.93 9.31
N GLY A 558 -4.95 12.63 9.52
CA GLY A 558 -4.97 11.61 8.48
C GLY A 558 -6.29 11.43 7.71
N SER A 559 -7.44 11.94 8.18
CA SER A 559 -8.74 11.54 7.61
C SER A 559 -9.13 12.24 6.30
N ASN A 560 -8.67 13.47 6.08
CA ASN A 560 -9.09 14.29 4.93
C ASN A 560 -8.22 14.07 3.69
N MET A 561 -6.89 13.92 3.87
CA MET A 561 -5.98 13.56 2.78
C MET A 561 -6.24 12.13 2.28
N TRP A 562 -6.58 11.22 3.19
CA TRP A 562 -7.00 9.86 2.86
C TRP A 562 -8.22 9.83 1.94
N LYS A 563 -9.25 10.65 2.18
CA LYS A 563 -10.46 10.69 1.35
C LYS A 563 -10.19 11.08 -0.10
N THR A 564 -9.29 12.03 -0.35
CA THR A 564 -8.90 12.46 -1.71
C THR A 564 -8.06 11.39 -2.41
N VAL A 565 -7.11 10.78 -1.69
CA VAL A 565 -6.25 9.70 -2.22
C VAL A 565 -7.05 8.43 -2.54
N VAL A 566 -8.09 8.13 -1.75
CA VAL A 566 -9.05 7.03 -2.02
C VAL A 566 -10.04 7.37 -3.13
N GLY A 567 -10.37 8.66 -3.33
CA GLY A 567 -11.16 9.10 -4.49
C GLY A 567 -10.47 8.77 -5.81
N ILE A 568 -9.16 8.98 -5.87
CA ILE A 568 -8.32 8.76 -7.07
C ILE A 568 -8.30 7.28 -7.50
N THR A 569 -8.27 6.32 -6.56
CA THR A 569 -8.30 4.89 -6.90
C THR A 569 -9.65 4.48 -7.49
N SER A 570 -10.75 5.11 -7.06
CA SER A 570 -12.10 4.84 -7.57
C SER A 570 -12.33 5.36 -8.99
N ASP A 571 -11.76 6.52 -9.34
CA ASP A 571 -11.87 7.09 -10.69
C ASP A 571 -11.02 6.32 -11.70
N LEU A 572 -9.87 5.79 -11.25
CA LEU A 572 -9.01 4.95 -12.06
C LEU A 572 -9.65 3.58 -12.38
N ALA A 573 -10.36 2.99 -11.41
CA ALA A 573 -11.08 1.73 -11.60
C ALA A 573 -12.19 1.83 -12.67
N LYS A 574 -12.96 2.95 -12.68
CA LYS A 574 -13.98 3.22 -13.71
C LYS A 574 -13.39 3.40 -15.10
N LEU A 575 -12.15 3.90 -15.19
CA LEU A 575 -11.48 4.13 -16.46
C LEU A 575 -11.01 2.83 -17.12
N PHE A 576 -10.55 1.88 -16.30
CA PHE A 576 -10.06 0.60 -16.81
C PHE A 576 -11.18 -0.34 -17.31
N GLU A 577 -12.45 -0.08 -16.94
CA GLU A 577 -13.60 -0.76 -17.53
C GLU A 577 -13.85 -0.41 -19.01
N SER A 578 -13.29 0.70 -19.53
CA SER A 578 -13.50 1.10 -20.93
C SER A 578 -12.56 0.41 -21.92
N VAL A 579 -11.55 -0.33 -21.45
CA VAL A 579 -10.61 -1.05 -22.33
C VAL A 579 -11.26 -2.36 -22.80
N LYS A 580 -11.73 -2.37 -24.06
CA LYS A 580 -12.25 -3.56 -24.73
C LYS A 580 -11.28 -3.98 -25.82
N VAL A 581 -10.60 -5.11 -25.59
CA VAL A 581 -9.83 -5.82 -26.62
C VAL A 581 -10.77 -6.85 -27.24
N ASP A 582 -10.91 -6.85 -28.57
CA ASP A 582 -11.79 -7.77 -29.28
C ASP A 582 -10.96 -8.53 -30.33
N LEU A 583 -10.82 -9.85 -30.15
CA LEU A 583 -10.06 -10.72 -31.06
C LEU A 583 -10.92 -11.23 -32.24
N LYS A 584 -12.08 -10.63 -32.50
CA LYS A 584 -13.03 -11.05 -33.55
C LYS A 584 -12.51 -10.99 -34.99
N ASP A 585 -11.36 -10.37 -35.24
CA ASP A 585 -10.81 -10.21 -36.60
C ASP A 585 -9.99 -11.43 -37.09
N ILE A 586 -9.97 -12.54 -36.36
CA ILE A 586 -9.30 -13.78 -36.82
C ILE A 586 -10.25 -14.57 -37.73
N THR A 587 -10.33 -14.18 -39.01
CA THR A 587 -10.98 -14.96 -40.08
C THR A 587 -9.98 -15.90 -40.73
N LEU A 588 -10.25 -17.22 -40.69
CA LEU A 588 -9.43 -18.27 -41.31
C LEU A 588 -9.68 -18.33 -42.83
N LEU A 589 -10.94 -18.20 -43.28
CA LEU A 589 -11.29 -18.16 -44.70
C LEU A 589 -12.20 -16.96 -45.01
N GLU A 590 -11.68 -16.03 -45.80
CA GLU A 590 -12.46 -14.88 -46.28
C GLU A 590 -13.70 -15.32 -47.05
N GLN A 591 -14.74 -14.47 -47.04
CA GLN A 591 -15.99 -14.75 -47.74
C GLN A 591 -15.77 -15.05 -49.23
N ALA A 592 -14.81 -14.36 -49.87
CA ALA A 592 -14.43 -14.64 -51.26
C ALA A 592 -13.91 -16.08 -51.46
N GLY A 593 -13.15 -16.62 -50.50
CA GLY A 593 -12.69 -18.00 -50.54
C GLY A 593 -13.83 -19.02 -50.37
N ARG A 594 -14.78 -18.71 -49.48
CA ARG A 594 -16.00 -19.52 -49.27
C ARG A 594 -16.86 -19.57 -50.53
N ASP A 595 -17.10 -18.41 -51.13
CA ASP A 595 -17.92 -18.28 -52.34
C ASP A 595 -17.28 -19.02 -53.52
N ASN A 596 -15.95 -18.96 -53.66
CA ASN A 596 -15.25 -19.68 -54.72
C ASN A 596 -15.34 -21.21 -54.58
N LEU A 597 -15.27 -21.74 -53.36
CA LEU A 597 -15.46 -23.17 -53.09
C LEU A 597 -16.90 -23.61 -53.40
N MET A 598 -17.89 -22.80 -53.03
CA MET A 598 -19.29 -23.06 -53.34
C MET A 598 -19.59 -23.00 -54.84
N ASN A 599 -19.00 -22.03 -55.53
CA ASN A 599 -19.09 -21.92 -56.99
C ASN A 599 -18.47 -23.12 -57.69
N PHE A 600 -17.41 -23.71 -57.12
CA PHE A 600 -16.82 -24.94 -57.62
C PHE A 600 -17.72 -26.17 -57.46
N ALA A 601 -18.29 -26.37 -56.28
CA ALA A 601 -19.28 -27.42 -56.04
C ALA A 601 -20.46 -27.31 -57.03
N ASN A 602 -20.75 -26.09 -57.49
CA ASN A 602 -21.80 -25.76 -58.44
C ASN A 602 -21.28 -25.43 -59.86
N SER A 603 -20.08 -25.89 -60.23
CA SER A 603 -19.39 -25.52 -61.50
C SER A 603 -20.08 -25.99 -62.80
N GLY A 604 -21.24 -26.63 -62.69
CA GLY A 604 -22.04 -27.14 -63.81
C GLY A 604 -21.73 -28.58 -64.20
N ILE A 605 -20.82 -29.26 -63.48
CA ILE A 605 -20.47 -30.67 -63.74
C ILE A 605 -21.70 -31.57 -63.59
N GLY A 606 -22.49 -31.39 -62.52
CA GLY A 606 -23.73 -32.15 -62.31
C GLY A 606 -24.87 -31.82 -63.28
N GLN A 607 -24.69 -30.85 -64.17
CA GLN A 607 -25.65 -30.49 -65.22
C GLN A 607 -25.28 -31.10 -66.58
N ILE A 608 -24.17 -31.84 -66.68
CA ILE A 608 -23.80 -32.57 -67.89
C ILE A 608 -24.77 -33.72 -68.10
N ASP A 609 -25.36 -33.81 -69.29
CA ASP A 609 -26.22 -34.94 -69.66
C ASP A 609 -25.38 -36.19 -69.97
N TYR A 610 -24.90 -36.84 -68.91
CA TYR A 610 -24.08 -38.06 -69.01
C TYR A 610 -24.79 -39.17 -69.80
N ALA A 611 -26.13 -39.22 -69.74
CA ALA A 611 -26.92 -40.21 -70.46
C ALA A 611 -26.86 -39.97 -71.97
N ALA A 612 -26.95 -38.71 -72.43
CA ALA A 612 -26.81 -38.36 -73.85
C ALA A 612 -25.43 -38.77 -74.39
N PHE A 613 -24.34 -38.42 -73.69
CA PHE A 613 -22.97 -38.78 -74.10
C PHE A 613 -22.78 -40.31 -74.19
N LEU A 614 -23.20 -41.06 -73.17
CA LEU A 614 -23.05 -42.52 -73.17
C LEU A 614 -23.97 -43.19 -74.21
N SER A 615 -25.16 -42.65 -74.46
CA SER A 615 -26.07 -43.19 -75.48
C SER A 615 -25.52 -43.05 -76.90
N GLU A 616 -24.83 -41.96 -77.21
CA GLU A 616 -24.27 -41.70 -78.54
C GLU A 616 -23.01 -42.54 -78.78
N VAL A 617 -22.12 -42.63 -77.79
CA VAL A 617 -20.90 -43.44 -77.86
C VAL A 617 -21.20 -44.94 -78.00
N ASN A 618 -22.36 -45.41 -77.54
CA ASN A 618 -22.72 -46.83 -77.65
C ASN A 618 -23.29 -47.24 -79.03
N LYS A 619 -23.53 -46.30 -79.96
CA LYS A 619 -24.11 -46.61 -81.29
C LYS A 619 -23.10 -47.19 -82.29
N GLY A 620 -21.80 -47.07 -82.06
CA GLY A 620 -20.77 -47.44 -83.04
C GLY A 620 -20.62 -46.40 -84.16
N VAL A 621 -19.47 -46.39 -84.84
CA VAL A 621 -19.11 -45.32 -85.79
C VAL A 621 -19.91 -45.43 -87.11
N THR A 622 -20.04 -46.65 -87.65
CA THR A 622 -20.68 -46.94 -88.95
C THR A 622 -21.92 -47.82 -88.79
N LEU A 623 -22.86 -47.74 -89.75
CA LEU A 623 -24.10 -48.54 -89.75
C LEU A 623 -23.84 -50.04 -89.98
N VAL A 624 -22.74 -50.36 -90.64
CA VAL A 624 -22.26 -51.72 -90.90
C VAL A 624 -20.78 -51.79 -90.54
N ASP A 625 -20.31 -52.96 -90.14
CA ASP A 625 -18.88 -53.21 -90.03
C ASP A 625 -18.23 -53.11 -91.41
N LEU A 626 -17.38 -52.10 -91.62
CA LEU A 626 -16.80 -51.82 -92.93
C LEU A 626 -15.94 -52.98 -93.44
N LEU A 627 -15.27 -53.71 -92.55
CA LEU A 627 -14.42 -54.84 -92.94
C LEU A 627 -15.26 -56.04 -93.43
N SER A 628 -16.36 -56.33 -92.74
CA SER A 628 -17.37 -57.31 -93.17
C SER A 628 -17.99 -56.90 -94.51
N PHE A 629 -18.35 -55.62 -94.66
CA PHE A 629 -18.88 -55.10 -95.91
C PHE A 629 -17.88 -55.24 -97.08
N CYS A 630 -16.59 -54.98 -96.84
CA CYS A 630 -15.54 -55.21 -97.82
C CYS A 630 -15.41 -56.69 -98.22
N ALA A 631 -15.45 -57.61 -97.25
CA ALA A 631 -15.37 -59.04 -97.52
C ALA A 631 -16.58 -59.51 -98.35
N ASP A 632 -17.79 -59.10 -97.98
CA ASP A 632 -19.01 -59.41 -98.71
C ASP A 632 -18.98 -58.82 -100.14
N LEU A 633 -18.45 -57.60 -100.30
CA LEU A 633 -18.31 -56.95 -101.62
C LEU A 633 -17.32 -57.70 -102.52
N GLU A 634 -16.22 -58.21 -101.97
CA GLU A 634 -15.24 -59.03 -102.69
C GLU A 634 -15.80 -60.40 -103.05
N ASP A 635 -16.50 -61.07 -102.14
CA ASP A 635 -17.15 -62.36 -102.39
C ASP A 635 -18.21 -62.26 -103.51
N GLN A 636 -18.94 -61.14 -103.57
CA GLN A 636 -19.86 -60.85 -104.68
C GLN A 636 -19.10 -60.53 -105.98
N ALA A 637 -17.98 -59.81 -105.90
CA ALA A 637 -17.14 -59.53 -107.06
C ALA A 637 -16.52 -60.82 -107.64
N ASP A 638 -16.11 -61.79 -106.82
CA ASP A 638 -15.54 -63.07 -107.23
C ASP A 638 -16.51 -63.96 -108.03
N GLN A 639 -17.82 -63.72 -107.90
CA GLN A 639 -18.85 -64.41 -108.68
C GLN A 639 -18.98 -63.85 -110.11
N LEU A 640 -18.32 -62.74 -110.44
CA LEU A 640 -18.36 -62.11 -111.75
C LEU A 640 -17.32 -62.69 -112.73
N PRO A 641 -17.57 -62.63 -114.05
CA PRO A 641 -16.55 -62.94 -115.03
C PRO A 641 -15.33 -62.02 -114.88
N ARG A 642 -14.13 -62.59 -115.02
CA ARG A 642 -12.88 -61.83 -114.91
C ARG A 642 -12.86 -60.65 -115.88
N GLY A 643 -12.68 -59.43 -115.36
CA GLY A 643 -12.74 -58.22 -116.18
C GLY A 643 -12.67 -56.90 -115.40
N ALA A 644 -12.96 -55.80 -116.08
CA ALA A 644 -12.87 -54.46 -115.50
C ALA A 644 -13.85 -54.23 -114.33
N LEU A 645 -15.06 -54.79 -114.40
CA LEU A 645 -16.09 -54.64 -113.38
C LEU A 645 -15.72 -55.36 -112.06
N GLU A 646 -15.25 -56.60 -112.13
CA GLU A 646 -14.74 -57.36 -110.97
C GLU A 646 -13.61 -56.59 -110.27
N ASN A 647 -12.62 -56.13 -111.03
CA ASN A 647 -11.49 -55.38 -110.48
C ASN A 647 -11.91 -54.04 -109.88
N ALA A 648 -12.90 -53.35 -110.47
CA ALA A 648 -13.42 -52.09 -109.93
C ALA A 648 -14.12 -52.31 -108.57
N LEU A 649 -14.94 -53.36 -108.43
CA LEU A 649 -15.61 -53.69 -107.16
C LEU A 649 -14.61 -54.07 -106.06
N LYS A 650 -13.57 -54.85 -106.39
CA LYS A 650 -12.44 -55.12 -105.46
C LYS A 650 -11.65 -53.85 -105.12
N GLY A 651 -11.51 -52.93 -106.07
CA GLY A 651 -10.92 -51.61 -105.85
C GLY A 651 -11.68 -50.79 -104.79
N HIS A 652 -13.01 -50.77 -104.86
CA HIS A 652 -13.85 -50.14 -103.84
C HIS A 652 -13.72 -50.82 -102.47
N ALA A 653 -13.67 -52.15 -102.41
CA ALA A 653 -13.44 -52.87 -101.15
C ALA A 653 -12.09 -52.48 -100.51
N SER A 654 -11.03 -52.31 -101.32
CA SER A 654 -9.73 -51.81 -100.84
C SER A 654 -9.78 -50.36 -100.33
N SER A 655 -10.50 -49.48 -101.03
CA SER A 655 -10.71 -48.09 -100.60
C SER A 655 -11.46 -48.03 -99.27
N ILE A 656 -12.54 -48.79 -99.12
CA ILE A 656 -13.32 -48.85 -97.87
C ILE A 656 -12.48 -49.43 -96.71
N ARG A 657 -11.58 -50.41 -96.95
CA ARG A 657 -10.61 -50.86 -95.92
C ARG A 657 -9.64 -49.76 -95.49
N THR A 658 -9.23 -48.92 -96.44
CA THR A 658 -8.33 -47.79 -96.16
C THR A 658 -9.07 -46.75 -95.31
N ILE A 659 -10.32 -46.43 -95.65
CA ILE A 659 -11.19 -45.57 -94.84
C ILE A 659 -11.38 -46.12 -93.42
N HIS A 660 -11.59 -47.43 -93.27
CA HIS A 660 -11.69 -48.07 -91.95
C HIS A 660 -10.39 -47.89 -91.14
N ARG A 661 -9.23 -48.21 -91.74
CA ARG A 661 -7.93 -48.14 -91.05
C ARG A 661 -7.53 -46.71 -90.67
N GLU A 662 -7.75 -45.76 -91.56
CA GLU A 662 -7.28 -44.38 -91.38
C GLU A 662 -8.26 -43.51 -90.58
N GLN A 663 -9.57 -43.76 -90.70
CA GLN A 663 -10.59 -42.90 -90.11
C GLN A 663 -11.36 -43.59 -88.98
N VAL A 664 -11.86 -44.82 -89.17
CA VAL A 664 -12.71 -45.48 -88.15
C VAL A 664 -11.94 -45.86 -86.89
N VAL A 665 -10.71 -46.39 -86.99
CA VAL A 665 -9.90 -46.79 -85.82
C VAL A 665 -9.60 -45.60 -84.89
N LEU A 666 -9.28 -44.43 -85.45
CA LEU A 666 -9.03 -43.21 -84.67
C LEU A 666 -10.28 -42.74 -83.94
N LEU A 667 -11.44 -42.84 -84.58
CA LEU A 667 -12.74 -42.50 -84.00
C LEU A 667 -13.12 -43.45 -82.86
N GLU A 668 -12.88 -44.76 -83.02
CA GLU A 668 -13.13 -45.74 -81.96
C GLU A 668 -12.24 -45.50 -80.72
N GLN A 669 -10.98 -45.12 -80.92
CA GLN A 669 -10.08 -44.76 -79.82
C GLN A 669 -10.55 -43.51 -79.08
N ALA A 670 -10.99 -42.47 -79.80
CA ALA A 670 -11.56 -41.27 -79.20
C ALA A 670 -12.88 -41.55 -78.46
N MET A 671 -13.73 -42.44 -78.98
CA MET A 671 -14.95 -42.92 -78.31
C MET A 671 -14.66 -43.62 -76.98
N SER A 672 -13.64 -44.48 -76.93
CA SER A 672 -13.23 -45.16 -75.69
C SER A 672 -12.76 -44.17 -74.63
N THR A 673 -11.91 -43.21 -75.00
CA THR A 673 -11.43 -42.16 -74.10
C THR A 673 -12.56 -41.26 -73.61
N LEU A 674 -13.52 -40.91 -74.49
CA LEU A 674 -14.71 -40.15 -74.14
C LEU A 674 -15.58 -40.92 -73.13
N SER A 675 -15.84 -42.21 -73.36
CA SER A 675 -16.64 -43.07 -72.46
C SER A 675 -16.03 -43.19 -71.06
N GLN A 676 -14.71 -43.41 -70.98
CA GLN A 676 -13.99 -43.50 -69.71
C GLN A 676 -14.03 -42.17 -68.94
N SER A 677 -13.78 -41.06 -69.64
CA SER A 677 -13.75 -39.73 -69.04
C SER A 677 -15.14 -39.30 -68.56
N ILE A 678 -16.20 -39.61 -69.31
CA ILE A 678 -17.60 -39.33 -68.94
C ILE A 678 -18.04 -40.13 -67.70
N LYS A 679 -17.67 -41.43 -67.60
CA LYS A 679 -17.95 -42.26 -66.42
C LYS A 679 -17.22 -41.76 -65.17
N LEU A 680 -15.97 -41.32 -65.33
CA LEU A 680 -15.20 -40.71 -64.25
C LEU A 680 -15.84 -39.40 -63.77
N LEU A 681 -16.25 -38.53 -64.70
CA LEU A 681 -16.93 -37.27 -64.37
C LEU A 681 -18.27 -37.51 -63.66
N GLN A 682 -19.06 -38.50 -64.09
CA GLN A 682 -20.32 -38.86 -63.44
C GLN A 682 -20.09 -39.26 -61.98
N LYS A 683 -19.08 -40.12 -61.71
CA LYS A 683 -18.75 -40.53 -60.35
C LYS A 683 -18.27 -39.36 -59.49
N THR A 684 -17.44 -38.48 -60.04
CA THR A 684 -16.87 -37.36 -59.29
C THR A 684 -17.90 -36.25 -59.05
N SER A 685 -18.86 -36.06 -59.95
CA SER A 685 -19.94 -35.08 -59.83
C SER A 685 -20.74 -35.21 -58.52
N ASP A 686 -21.05 -36.44 -58.10
CA ASP A 686 -21.88 -36.68 -56.91
C ASP A 686 -21.09 -36.50 -55.59
N ASP A 687 -19.79 -36.76 -55.62
CA ASP A 687 -18.91 -36.74 -54.45
C ASP A 687 -18.33 -35.34 -54.16
N LEU A 688 -18.23 -34.50 -55.20
CA LEU A 688 -17.57 -33.20 -55.14
C LEU A 688 -18.26 -32.17 -54.21
N PRO A 689 -19.60 -31.98 -54.24
CA PRO A 689 -20.26 -31.04 -53.34
C PRO A 689 -20.09 -31.44 -51.87
N VAL A 690 -20.19 -32.74 -51.57
CA VAL A 690 -20.03 -33.29 -50.22
C VAL A 690 -18.62 -33.03 -49.69
N LYS A 691 -17.59 -33.20 -50.51
CA LYS A 691 -16.20 -32.90 -50.15
C LYS A 691 -15.99 -31.42 -49.85
N VAL A 692 -16.59 -30.51 -50.63
CA VAL A 692 -16.51 -29.06 -50.39
C VAL A 692 -17.22 -28.66 -49.10
N THR A 693 -18.43 -29.14 -48.85
CA THR A 693 -19.18 -28.83 -47.62
C THR A 693 -18.44 -29.31 -46.37
N ASN A 694 -17.77 -30.47 -46.44
CA ASN A 694 -16.96 -31.01 -45.36
C ASN A 694 -15.72 -30.17 -45.04
N ILE A 695 -15.16 -29.44 -46.01
CA ILE A 695 -14.06 -28.49 -45.80
C ILE A 695 -14.59 -27.23 -45.12
N LEU A 696 -15.68 -26.65 -45.63
CA LEU A 696 -16.28 -25.44 -45.05
C LEU A 696 -16.72 -25.65 -43.60
N SER A 697 -17.37 -26.78 -43.30
CA SER A 697 -17.79 -27.11 -41.93
C SER A 697 -16.60 -27.29 -40.96
N ALA A 698 -15.47 -27.82 -41.43
CA ALA A 698 -14.28 -27.96 -40.60
C ALA A 698 -13.64 -26.60 -40.29
N ILE A 699 -13.67 -25.67 -41.24
CA ILE A 699 -13.18 -24.29 -41.07
C ILE A 699 -14.09 -23.53 -40.09
N ASP A 700 -15.42 -23.63 -40.24
CA ASP A 700 -16.38 -22.95 -39.37
C ASP A 700 -16.29 -23.44 -37.91
N ALA A 701 -16.07 -24.75 -37.70
CA ALA A 701 -15.86 -25.31 -36.37
C ALA A 701 -14.58 -24.78 -35.70
N ALA A 702 -13.51 -24.60 -36.48
CA ALA A 702 -12.27 -24.02 -35.99
C ALA A 702 -12.42 -22.52 -35.65
N GLU A 703 -13.07 -21.74 -36.51
CA GLU A 703 -13.37 -20.32 -36.24
C GLU A 703 -14.25 -20.15 -35.00
N PHE A 704 -15.26 -21.00 -34.81
CA PHE A 704 -16.15 -20.93 -33.65
C PHE A 704 -15.41 -21.14 -32.32
N LEU A 705 -14.52 -22.14 -32.26
CA LEU A 705 -13.72 -22.41 -31.07
C LEU A 705 -12.76 -21.26 -30.74
N ILE A 706 -12.13 -20.67 -31.77
CA ILE A 706 -11.23 -19.52 -31.62
C ILE A 706 -12.01 -18.33 -31.07
N VAL A 707 -13.15 -17.97 -31.68
CA VAL A 707 -13.90 -16.76 -31.31
C VAL A 707 -14.50 -16.85 -29.90
N HIS A 708 -15.02 -18.00 -29.49
CA HIS A 708 -15.70 -18.13 -28.20
C HIS A 708 -14.74 -18.15 -27.00
N ASN A 709 -13.66 -18.94 -27.07
CA ASN A 709 -12.70 -19.06 -25.97
C ASN A 709 -11.78 -17.83 -25.87
N ALA A 710 -11.43 -17.23 -27.01
CA ALA A 710 -10.68 -15.97 -27.05
C ALA A 710 -11.36 -14.86 -26.25
N SER A 711 -12.68 -14.70 -26.38
CA SER A 711 -13.39 -13.61 -25.71
C SER A 711 -13.34 -13.71 -24.18
N PHE A 712 -13.46 -14.91 -23.62
CA PHE A 712 -13.37 -15.12 -22.17
C PHE A 712 -11.94 -14.87 -21.65
N VAL A 713 -10.93 -15.47 -22.29
CA VAL A 713 -9.53 -15.33 -21.88
C VAL A 713 -9.06 -13.88 -21.98
N VAL A 714 -9.40 -13.19 -23.08
CA VAL A 714 -9.09 -11.76 -23.24
C VAL A 714 -9.70 -10.95 -22.11
N LYS A 715 -10.96 -11.19 -21.75
CA LYS A 715 -11.63 -10.46 -20.67
C LYS A 715 -10.96 -10.72 -19.31
N GLN A 716 -10.58 -11.97 -19.05
CA GLN A 716 -9.93 -12.38 -17.81
C GLN A 716 -8.51 -11.80 -17.67
N GLU A 717 -7.67 -11.95 -18.70
CA GLU A 717 -6.30 -11.44 -18.70
C GLU A 717 -6.27 -9.90 -18.70
N THR A 718 -7.22 -9.26 -19.39
CA THR A 718 -7.39 -7.80 -19.31
C THR A 718 -7.73 -7.39 -17.89
N LYS A 719 -8.67 -8.07 -17.21
CA LYS A 719 -9.01 -7.78 -15.81
C LYS A 719 -7.81 -7.94 -14.87
N ASN A 720 -7.04 -9.02 -15.02
CA ASN A 720 -5.84 -9.26 -14.22
C ASN A 720 -4.79 -8.16 -14.42
N PHE A 721 -4.54 -7.76 -15.67
CA PHE A 721 -3.64 -6.64 -15.97
C PHE A 721 -4.10 -5.33 -15.33
N MET A 722 -5.40 -5.01 -15.40
CA MET A 722 -5.95 -3.81 -14.77
C MET A 722 -5.81 -3.84 -13.25
N GLN A 723 -6.01 -5.00 -12.61
CA GLN A 723 -5.78 -5.17 -11.17
C GLN A 723 -4.30 -4.97 -10.81
N SER A 724 -3.35 -5.38 -11.65
CA SER A 724 -1.93 -5.08 -11.44
C SER A 724 -1.64 -3.58 -11.49
N LEU A 725 -2.22 -2.86 -12.45
CA LEU A 725 -2.07 -1.40 -12.56
C LEU A 725 -2.68 -0.66 -11.36
N GLU A 726 -3.87 -1.07 -10.92
CA GLU A 726 -4.51 -0.56 -9.69
C GLU A 726 -3.66 -0.87 -8.45
N GLY A 727 -3.02 -2.05 -8.43
CA GLY A 727 -2.12 -2.49 -7.36
C GLY A 727 -0.97 -1.52 -7.10
N TYR A 728 -0.38 -0.93 -8.13
CA TYR A 728 0.69 0.07 -7.97
C TYR A 728 0.21 1.34 -7.26
N PHE A 729 -0.99 1.82 -7.58
CA PHE A 729 -1.57 2.95 -6.86
C PHE A 729 -1.97 2.57 -5.44
N LYS A 730 -2.53 1.37 -5.22
CA LYS A 730 -2.79 0.86 -3.86
C LYS A 730 -1.52 0.84 -3.01
N GLN A 731 -0.40 0.35 -3.55
CA GLN A 731 0.91 0.40 -2.88
C GLN A 731 1.31 1.84 -2.52
N TYR A 732 1.22 2.79 -3.46
CA TYR A 732 1.49 4.20 -3.20
C TYR A 732 0.59 4.78 -2.11
N THR A 733 -0.72 4.56 -2.20
CA THR A 733 -1.68 5.06 -1.20
C THR A 733 -1.48 4.44 0.18
N GLY A 734 -1.12 3.15 0.25
CA GLY A 734 -0.79 2.44 1.48
C GLY A 734 0.48 2.98 2.12
N TRP A 735 1.53 3.19 1.32
CA TRP A 735 2.77 3.82 1.76
C TRP A 735 2.52 5.24 2.26
N VAL A 736 1.82 6.10 1.51
CA VAL A 736 1.47 7.47 1.93
C VAL A 736 0.72 7.47 3.26
N LYS A 737 -0.25 6.57 3.45
CA LYS A 737 -1.00 6.44 4.70
C LYS A 737 -0.09 6.06 5.86
N SER A 738 0.79 5.07 5.67
CA SER A 738 1.75 4.66 6.69
C SER A 738 2.67 5.82 7.05
N SER A 739 3.32 6.42 6.05
CA SER A 739 4.25 7.53 6.20
C SER A 739 3.63 8.76 6.88
N LEU A 740 2.40 9.14 6.54
CA LEU A 740 1.68 10.21 7.23
C LEU A 740 1.42 9.90 8.71
N THR A 741 1.24 8.64 9.05
CA THR A 741 0.88 8.21 10.42
C THR A 741 2.12 8.07 11.30
N SER A 742 3.25 7.62 10.74
CA SER A 742 4.46 7.28 11.51
C SER A 742 5.66 8.20 11.28
N GLU A 743 5.79 8.82 10.10
CA GLU A 743 7.05 9.48 9.69
C GLU A 743 6.91 11.01 9.50
N VAL A 744 5.76 11.47 9.00
CA VAL A 744 5.50 12.90 8.78
C VAL A 744 5.14 13.59 10.09
N ALA A 745 5.70 14.79 10.31
CA ALA A 745 5.38 15.64 11.46
C ALA A 745 5.46 14.90 12.82
N GLN A 746 6.59 14.22 13.06
CA GLN A 746 6.85 13.51 14.31
C GLN A 746 6.51 14.36 15.54
N CYS A 747 5.75 13.82 16.49
CA CYS A 747 5.29 14.56 17.67
C CYS A 747 6.40 14.87 18.69
N LYS A 748 7.63 14.37 18.47
CA LYS A 748 8.76 14.48 19.40
C LYS A 748 9.06 15.92 19.85
N PRO A 749 9.13 16.95 18.99
CA PRO A 749 9.38 18.33 19.41
C PRO A 749 8.30 18.89 20.34
N ILE A 750 7.04 18.51 20.09
CA ILE A 750 5.90 18.93 20.90
C ILE A 750 5.94 18.21 22.26
N SER A 751 6.20 16.90 22.28
CA SER A 751 6.38 16.13 23.52
C SER A 751 7.53 16.72 24.35
N ASN A 752 8.70 16.90 23.73
CA ASN A 752 9.88 17.48 24.37
C ASN A 752 9.60 18.85 24.99
N MET A 753 8.77 19.67 24.35
CA MET A 753 8.38 20.97 24.90
C MET A 753 7.60 20.81 26.21
N VAL A 754 6.63 19.89 26.26
CA VAL A 754 5.87 19.67 27.49
C VAL A 754 6.73 19.01 28.57
N ASP A 755 7.51 18.00 28.21
CA ASP A 755 8.45 17.35 29.13
C ASP A 755 9.45 18.38 29.69
N SER A 756 9.89 19.34 28.88
CA SER A 756 10.75 20.44 29.34
C SER A 756 10.03 21.43 30.27
N MET A 757 8.74 21.69 30.04
CA MET A 757 7.93 22.50 30.96
C MET A 757 7.75 21.82 32.31
N GLU A 758 7.52 20.51 32.32
CA GLU A 758 7.48 19.70 33.52
C GLU A 758 8.82 19.74 34.26
N ILE A 759 9.93 19.47 33.56
CA ILE A 759 11.27 19.49 34.15
C ILE A 759 11.58 20.87 34.78
N VAL A 760 11.29 21.96 34.08
CA VAL A 760 11.56 23.31 34.57
C VAL A 760 10.63 23.68 35.74
N GLY A 761 9.34 23.42 35.60
CA GLY A 761 8.35 23.80 36.62
C GLY A 761 8.42 22.93 37.86
N CYS A 762 8.43 21.61 37.67
CA CYS A 762 8.32 20.63 38.75
C CYS A 762 9.70 20.25 39.29
N SER A 763 10.59 19.73 38.44
CA SER A 763 11.88 19.21 38.92
C SER A 763 12.88 20.28 39.33
N PHE A 764 12.94 21.42 38.63
CA PHE A 764 13.88 22.48 39.00
C PHE A 764 13.34 23.37 40.11
N ILE A 765 12.06 23.78 40.03
CA ILE A 765 11.48 24.76 40.94
C ILE A 765 10.73 24.09 42.09
N VAL A 766 9.68 23.32 41.83
CA VAL A 766 8.81 22.77 42.89
C VAL A 766 9.56 21.83 43.83
N ASP A 767 10.35 20.88 43.30
CA ASP A 767 11.15 19.97 44.13
C ASP A 767 12.15 20.71 45.01
N SER A 768 12.80 21.75 44.46
CA SER A 768 13.75 22.58 45.21
C SER A 768 13.04 23.43 46.27
N VAL A 769 11.89 24.05 45.96
CA VAL A 769 11.10 24.80 46.95
C VAL A 769 10.59 23.87 48.05
N ASN A 770 10.17 22.66 47.67
CA ASN A 770 9.72 21.63 48.60
C ASN A 770 10.83 21.20 49.55
N THR A 771 12.02 20.98 49.01
CA THR A 771 13.21 20.64 49.81
C THR A 771 13.65 21.80 50.69
N PHE A 772 13.52 23.05 50.21
CA PHE A 772 13.85 24.24 50.98
C PHE A 772 12.98 24.37 52.24
N TRP A 773 11.65 24.35 52.11
CA TRP A 773 10.78 24.48 53.28
C TRP A 773 10.87 23.25 54.19
N PHE A 774 11.15 22.06 53.65
CA PHE A 774 11.31 20.84 54.45
C PHE A 774 12.55 20.91 55.35
N GLY A 775 13.70 21.33 54.81
CA GLY A 775 14.92 21.58 55.59
C GLY A 775 14.73 22.69 56.63
N LEU A 776 14.08 23.78 56.23
CA LEU A 776 13.77 24.91 57.11
C LEU A 776 12.78 24.53 58.23
N GLY A 777 11.76 23.72 57.92
CA GLY A 777 10.77 23.21 58.87
C GLY A 777 11.40 22.30 59.91
N GLY A 778 12.30 21.40 59.49
CA GLY A 778 13.10 20.59 60.40
C GLY A 778 13.92 21.44 61.38
N CYS A 779 14.53 22.54 60.91
CA CYS A 779 15.21 23.49 61.77
C CYS A 779 14.26 24.11 62.80
N CYS A 780 13.09 24.60 62.38
CA CYS A 780 12.12 25.24 63.27
C CYS A 780 11.64 24.30 64.39
N ILE A 781 11.38 23.03 64.07
CA ILE A 781 10.97 22.03 65.06
C ILE A 781 12.10 21.77 66.07
N LEU A 782 13.35 21.67 65.59
CA LEU A 782 14.52 21.42 66.43
C LEU A 782 14.97 22.64 67.26
N LEU A 783 14.52 23.86 66.91
CA LEU A 783 14.74 25.04 67.75
C LEU A 783 14.01 24.92 69.10
N ILE A 784 12.89 24.21 69.20
CA ILE A 784 12.18 24.01 70.47
C ILE A 784 13.06 23.27 71.51
N PRO A 785 13.55 22.04 71.25
CA PRO A 785 14.44 21.37 72.20
C PRO A 785 15.76 22.12 72.37
N SER A 786 16.27 22.79 71.32
CA SER A 786 17.45 23.64 71.44
C SER A 786 17.25 24.76 72.48
N ILE A 787 16.12 25.46 72.46
CA ILE A 787 15.77 26.48 73.46
C ILE A 787 15.77 25.87 74.87
N ILE A 788 15.11 24.73 75.06
CA ILE A 788 15.00 24.08 76.38
C ILE A 788 16.39 23.70 76.91
N PHE A 789 17.21 23.07 76.08
CA PHE A 789 18.56 22.66 76.48
C PHE A 789 19.48 23.86 76.72
N SER A 790 19.41 24.90 75.88
CA SER A 790 20.19 26.14 76.08
C SER A 790 19.81 26.85 77.39
N ILE A 791 18.52 26.96 77.74
CA ILE A 791 18.08 27.54 79.03
C ILE A 791 18.61 26.72 80.21
N LYS A 792 18.47 25.40 80.16
CA LYS A 792 18.90 24.51 81.25
C LYS A 792 20.42 24.48 81.39
N LEU A 793 21.14 24.49 80.28
CA LEU A 793 22.59 24.47 80.26
C LEU A 793 23.19 25.82 80.68
N ALA A 794 22.59 26.94 80.28
CA ALA A 794 23.06 28.28 80.66
C ALA A 794 23.16 28.45 82.19
N LYS A 795 22.27 27.81 82.97
CA LYS A 795 22.35 27.82 84.45
C LYS A 795 23.65 27.21 84.99
N TYR A 796 24.29 26.29 84.27
CA TYR A 796 25.56 25.69 84.69
C TYR A 796 26.79 26.50 84.27
N TYR A 797 26.64 27.54 83.45
CA TYR A 797 27.75 28.36 82.97
C TYR A 797 27.71 29.81 83.49
N ARG A 798 26.52 30.37 83.72
CA ARG A 798 26.36 31.73 84.24
C ARG A 798 26.80 31.85 85.69
N ARG A 799 27.42 32.96 86.06
CA ARG A 799 27.69 33.31 87.45
C ARG A 799 26.36 33.61 88.15
N MET A 800 26.14 32.98 89.29
CA MET A 800 24.92 33.12 90.10
C MET A 800 25.13 34.16 91.21
N ASP A 801 24.04 34.76 91.68
CA ASP A 801 24.07 35.72 92.78
C ASP A 801 24.02 35.01 94.14
N THR A 802 23.35 33.84 94.21
CA THR A 802 23.25 33.02 95.43
C THR A 802 23.35 31.52 95.14
N GLU A 803 23.73 30.72 96.13
CA GLU A 803 23.84 29.25 96.05
C GLU A 803 23.45 28.57 97.37
N ASP A 804 22.97 27.32 97.31
CA ASP A 804 22.76 26.50 98.50
C ASP A 804 24.12 26.07 99.07
N VAL A 805 24.35 26.32 100.37
CA VAL A 805 25.50 25.77 101.12
C VAL A 805 25.07 24.39 101.65
N PHE A 806 25.68 23.32 101.15
CA PHE A 806 25.61 22.03 101.83
C PHE A 806 26.63 22.04 102.98
N GLU A 807 26.17 21.95 104.22
CA GLU A 807 27.01 21.40 105.28
C GLU A 807 27.20 19.90 104.97
N GLU A 808 28.46 19.44 104.95
CA GLU A 808 28.83 18.05 104.65
C GLU A 808 28.21 17.02 105.62
#